data_AF-A0AAD2BK54-F1
#
_entry.id   AF-A0AAD2BK54-F1
#
_cell.length_a   1.000
_cell.length_b   1.000
_cell.length_c   1.000
_cell.angle_alpha   90.00
_cell.angle_beta   90.00
_cell.angle_gamma   90.00
#
_symmetry.space_group_name_H-M   'P 1'
#
loop_
_entity.id
_entity.type
_entity.pdbx_description
1 polymer ?
#
loop_
_entity_poly.entity_id
_entity_poly.type
_entity_poly.pdbx_seq_one_letter_code
_entity_poly.pdbx_strand_id
1 'polypeptide(L)'
;MADPGSAAAFDPSNAPAGTAAAAPPSTAVTQLIDAYRKHGHRRARLDPLARAPLPDVPELRLRFHGLDPAQKREPASTVLPTATTMQALEWQLKRVYCGTTGLDCSSVRKRQRRAWLYARMEAELLAPPLAPDRKRWLLRRLVAAEMWERLAGGTFAHAKRFSLEGCESLVPLLDTLVEEGAGHGVRQVFLGMPHRGRLNALVNVMGFDARGMLDRLDPDSEVAFSQRDLPYHLGGRAHRLVGDDEVALVLAPNPSHLQSVYPVVCGMARAHVDEHPGTPCLPVMVHGDAAFAGQGVVMETLNLTRRSGYTAGGVVHVIVNNQIGFTTPNVMDVRAHDYCTDVTRMVDAPVLHVNADDPEAVVRAARIAIAYRMEHGADIVIDLIGYRRLGHSEHDTPAVTQPALHAAIAAHPTVTEQYYVASAESTRLADLREAAVRDLRAAPGKAPRAADVSTLHSAARRQLQPLSSQRVQALTQTLTTPPDDVLLHDVVRGLCERWRATVSSDAHTVDWCLAENLAHATLLEDGHSIRLSGMDVGRGTFMHRHAVWQSQASLSDDGDRYVPLQHVAPCQGTFDVINSPLSEEAALGFEYGYSVQTRTRLTLWEAQFGDFVNGAQVFIDQYIASGEYKWGCQSALAMLLPHGHEGVGPEHSNGFLGRFLQLCADDNMRVVMPSTSGQWFHLLREQAALATP
;
A
#
# COMPACT_ATOMS: atom_id res chain seq x y z
N MET A 1 -42.42 9.76 -60.11
CA MET A 1 -43.46 10.59 -59.48
C MET A 1 -43.74 10.01 -58.10
N ALA A 2 -43.15 10.64 -57.08
CA ALA A 2 -43.77 11.16 -55.85
C ALA A 2 -43.87 10.14 -54.70
N ASP A 3 -43.57 10.42 -53.42
CA ASP A 3 -42.69 11.34 -52.68
C ASP A 3 -42.74 10.80 -51.22
N PRO A 4 -41.63 10.54 -50.50
CA PRO A 4 -41.69 10.09 -49.11
C PRO A 4 -41.60 11.29 -48.15
N GLY A 5 -42.66 11.47 -47.36
CA GLY A 5 -42.80 12.58 -46.41
C GLY A 5 -41.67 12.67 -45.37
N SER A 6 -41.06 13.86 -45.35
CA SER A 6 -40.08 14.42 -44.43
C SER A 6 -40.35 14.14 -42.93
N ALA A 7 -39.34 13.55 -42.26
CA ALA A 7 -39.20 13.59 -40.82
C ALA A 7 -38.65 14.96 -40.40
N ALA A 8 -39.46 15.75 -39.71
CA ALA A 8 -39.07 17.06 -39.21
C ALA A 8 -37.99 16.92 -38.11
N ALA A 9 -36.87 17.60 -38.31
CA ALA A 9 -35.78 17.75 -37.34
C ALA A 9 -36.27 18.50 -36.09
N PHE A 10 -35.90 18.00 -34.91
CA PHE A 10 -36.17 18.63 -33.63
C PHE A 10 -35.25 19.86 -33.47
N ASP A 11 -35.80 21.07 -33.62
CA ASP A 11 -35.10 22.33 -33.40
C ASP A 11 -35.19 22.73 -31.91
N PRO A 12 -34.08 22.75 -31.16
CA PRO A 12 -34.09 23.08 -29.73
C PRO A 12 -34.23 24.58 -29.43
N SER A 13 -34.42 25.43 -30.45
CA SER A 13 -34.48 26.89 -30.26
C SER A 13 -35.85 27.47 -29.88
N ASN A 14 -36.89 26.64 -29.70
CA ASN A 14 -38.26 27.13 -29.50
C ASN A 14 -39.03 26.51 -28.31
N ALA A 15 -38.33 26.25 -27.19
CA ALA A 15 -39.01 25.99 -25.91
C ALA A 15 -39.35 27.33 -25.23
N PRO A 16 -40.58 27.52 -24.70
CA PRO A 16 -40.93 28.72 -23.96
C PRO A 16 -40.01 28.84 -22.74
N ALA A 17 -39.47 30.03 -22.50
CA ALA A 17 -38.68 30.37 -21.33
C ALA A 17 -39.53 30.21 -20.06
N GLY A 18 -39.57 28.98 -19.53
CA GLY A 18 -40.11 28.69 -18.22
C GLY A 18 -39.23 29.38 -17.20
N THR A 19 -39.80 30.32 -16.46
CA THR A 19 -39.21 30.88 -15.25
C THR A 19 -38.79 29.73 -14.35
N ALA A 20 -37.48 29.52 -14.20
CA ALA A 20 -36.93 28.58 -13.23
C ALA A 20 -37.47 28.99 -11.85
N ALA A 21 -38.42 28.20 -11.33
CA ALA A 21 -38.92 28.40 -9.98
C ALA A 21 -37.72 28.28 -9.03
N ALA A 22 -37.36 29.38 -8.37
CA ALA A 22 -36.29 29.41 -7.39
C ALA A 22 -36.55 28.32 -6.35
N ALA A 23 -35.63 27.37 -6.23
CA ALA A 23 -35.70 26.36 -5.18
C ALA A 23 -35.80 27.07 -3.82
N PRO A 24 -36.58 26.55 -2.85
CA PRO A 24 -36.73 27.21 -1.55
C PRO A 24 -35.34 27.51 -0.94
N PRO A 25 -35.17 28.62 -0.21
CA PRO A 25 -33.86 29.10 0.22
C PRO A 25 -33.05 28.07 1.03
N SER A 26 -33.70 27.14 1.73
CA SER A 26 -33.03 26.01 2.41
C SER A 26 -32.36 25.00 1.45
N THR A 27 -32.95 24.76 0.28
CA THR A 27 -32.38 23.91 -0.78
C THR A 27 -31.20 24.57 -1.48
N ALA A 28 -31.26 25.87 -1.79
CA ALA A 28 -30.16 26.59 -2.45
C ALA A 28 -28.90 26.65 -1.58
N VAL A 29 -29.05 26.87 -0.27
CA VAL A 29 -27.93 26.83 0.69
C VAL A 29 -27.30 25.44 0.76
N THR A 30 -28.12 24.39 0.75
CA THR A 30 -27.63 23.00 0.75
C THR A 30 -26.87 22.69 -0.54
N GLN A 31 -27.38 23.11 -1.69
CA GLN A 31 -26.71 22.96 -2.99
C GLN A 31 -25.36 23.68 -3.04
N LEU A 32 -25.24 24.87 -2.45
CA LEU A 32 -23.96 25.57 -2.30
C LEU A 32 -22.97 24.75 -1.48
N ILE A 33 -23.37 24.28 -0.30
CA ILE A 33 -22.51 23.47 0.58
C ILE A 33 -22.04 22.20 -0.15
N ASP A 34 -22.96 21.50 -0.82
CA ASP A 34 -22.64 20.30 -1.57
C ASP A 34 -21.74 20.59 -2.78
N ALA A 35 -21.88 21.76 -3.43
CA ALA A 35 -20.98 22.19 -4.48
C ALA A 35 -19.54 22.38 -3.96
N TYR A 36 -19.36 22.99 -2.79
CA TYR A 36 -18.03 23.12 -2.17
C TYR A 36 -17.44 21.78 -1.75
N ARG A 37 -18.25 20.89 -1.16
CA ARG A 37 -17.83 19.52 -0.83
C ARG A 37 -17.40 18.72 -2.06
N LYS A 38 -18.09 18.90 -3.18
CA LYS A 38 -17.85 18.15 -4.43
C LYS A 38 -16.73 18.74 -5.29
N HIS A 39 -16.62 20.07 -5.33
CA HIS A 39 -15.79 20.77 -6.31
C HIS A 39 -14.76 21.72 -5.70
N GLY A 40 -14.77 21.92 -4.37
CA GLY A 40 -13.89 22.87 -3.70
C GLY A 40 -12.40 22.56 -3.91
N HIS A 41 -12.03 21.27 -3.93
CA HIS A 41 -10.66 20.84 -4.21
C HIS A 41 -10.11 21.40 -5.53
N ARG A 42 -10.97 21.68 -6.53
CA ARG A 42 -10.57 22.26 -7.81
C ARG A 42 -10.14 23.72 -7.72
N ARG A 43 -10.52 24.42 -6.66
CA ARG A 43 -10.12 25.80 -6.38
C ARG A 43 -9.21 25.91 -5.16
N ALA A 44 -8.75 24.78 -4.62
CA ALA A 44 -7.79 24.77 -3.54
C ALA A 44 -6.40 25.20 -4.03
N ARG A 45 -5.65 25.90 -3.17
CA ARG A 45 -4.30 26.42 -3.41
C ARG A 45 -3.27 25.32 -3.15
N LEU A 46 -3.30 24.32 -4.01
CA LEU A 46 -2.55 23.07 -3.83
C LEU A 46 -1.12 23.13 -4.37
N ASP A 47 -0.90 23.80 -5.51
CA ASP A 47 0.42 23.96 -6.13
C ASP A 47 1.24 25.04 -5.39
N PRO A 48 2.37 24.68 -4.73
CA PRO A 48 3.21 25.65 -4.05
C PRO A 48 3.81 26.70 -4.98
N LEU A 49 4.02 26.36 -6.25
CA LEU A 49 4.60 27.26 -7.25
C LEU A 49 3.55 28.15 -7.95
N ALA A 50 2.26 27.91 -7.69
CA ALA A 50 1.12 28.64 -8.25
C ALA A 50 1.24 28.89 -9.78
N ARG A 51 1.71 27.90 -10.54
CA ARG A 51 2.05 28.08 -11.96
C ARG A 51 0.84 28.17 -12.87
N ALA A 52 -0.25 27.52 -12.50
CA ALA A 52 -1.50 27.51 -13.27
C ALA A 52 -2.59 28.34 -12.56
N PRO A 53 -3.36 29.15 -13.30
CA PRO A 53 -4.49 29.87 -12.72
C PRO A 53 -5.60 28.90 -12.32
N LEU A 54 -6.11 29.07 -11.10
CA LEU A 54 -7.25 28.29 -10.61
C LEU A 54 -8.44 28.37 -11.57
N PRO A 55 -9.13 27.24 -11.83
CA PRO A 55 -10.30 27.23 -12.69
C PRO A 55 -11.42 28.12 -12.16
N ASP A 56 -12.24 28.63 -13.08
CA ASP A 56 -13.54 29.15 -12.70
C ASP A 56 -14.52 28.00 -12.51
N VAL A 57 -15.14 27.93 -11.33
CA VAL A 57 -16.15 26.92 -10.99
C VAL A 57 -17.41 27.68 -10.59
N PRO A 58 -18.35 27.92 -11.53
CA PRO A 58 -19.54 28.71 -11.29
C PRO A 58 -20.35 28.25 -10.08
N GLU A 59 -20.44 26.94 -9.85
CA GLU A 59 -21.19 26.29 -8.77
C GLU A 59 -20.70 26.68 -7.37
N LEU A 60 -19.48 27.21 -7.24
CA LEU A 60 -18.96 27.68 -5.95
C LEU A 60 -19.39 29.12 -5.63
N ARG A 61 -20.05 29.83 -6.55
CA ARG A 61 -20.44 31.22 -6.36
C ARG A 61 -21.87 31.32 -5.82
N LEU A 62 -22.09 32.17 -4.83
CA LEU A 62 -23.42 32.46 -4.28
C LEU A 62 -24.46 32.79 -5.38
N ARG A 63 -24.09 33.66 -6.33
CA ARG A 63 -24.95 34.08 -7.45
C ARG A 63 -25.42 32.94 -8.35
N PHE A 64 -24.66 31.85 -8.46
CA PHE A 64 -25.05 30.68 -9.27
C PHE A 64 -26.28 29.99 -8.68
N HIS A 65 -26.41 30.01 -7.35
CA HIS A 65 -27.53 29.44 -6.60
C HIS A 65 -28.63 30.47 -6.29
N GLY A 66 -28.55 31.68 -6.87
CA GLY A 66 -29.50 32.77 -6.60
C GLY A 66 -29.43 33.33 -5.16
N LEU A 67 -28.31 33.14 -4.46
CA LEU A 67 -28.13 33.60 -3.08
C LEU A 67 -27.50 35.00 -3.03
N ASP A 68 -28.10 35.91 -2.27
CA ASP A 68 -27.56 37.25 -1.99
C ASP A 68 -26.51 37.15 -0.85
N PRO A 69 -25.27 37.66 -1.02
CA PRO A 69 -24.27 37.70 0.04
C PRO A 69 -24.75 38.28 1.39
N ALA A 70 -25.63 39.29 1.37
CA ALA A 70 -26.15 39.95 2.57
C ALA A 70 -27.33 39.20 3.22
N GLN A 71 -27.88 38.18 2.54
CA GLN A 71 -28.97 37.36 3.06
C GLN A 71 -28.55 36.70 4.38
N LYS A 72 -29.39 36.87 5.41
CA LYS A 72 -29.21 36.19 6.71
C LYS A 72 -29.46 34.70 6.55
N ARG A 73 -28.69 33.90 7.29
CA ARG A 73 -28.87 32.46 7.35
C ARG A 73 -29.82 32.09 8.48
N GLU A 74 -30.71 31.14 8.21
CA GLU A 74 -31.59 30.58 9.23
C GLU A 74 -30.79 29.83 10.31
N PRO A 75 -31.08 30.04 11.61
CA PRO A 75 -30.32 29.43 12.72
C PRO A 75 -30.40 27.90 12.82
N ALA A 76 -31.30 27.25 12.07
CA ALA A 76 -31.62 25.83 12.22
C ALA A 76 -30.62 24.86 11.54
N SER A 77 -29.56 25.36 10.90
CA SER A 77 -28.59 24.52 10.19
C SER A 77 -27.47 24.03 11.11
N THR A 78 -27.33 22.71 11.27
CA THR A 78 -26.29 22.07 12.09
C THR A 78 -24.90 22.05 11.42
N VAL A 79 -24.83 22.26 10.12
CA VAL A 79 -23.59 22.29 9.33
C VAL A 79 -23.04 23.71 9.32
N LEU A 80 -21.79 23.93 9.72
CA LEU A 80 -21.16 25.27 9.74
C LEU A 80 -21.96 26.32 10.53
N PRO A 81 -22.31 26.08 11.81
CA PRO A 81 -23.30 26.87 12.55
C PRO A 81 -22.86 28.33 12.84
N THR A 82 -21.57 28.64 12.70
CA THR A 82 -21.02 29.96 13.03
C THR A 82 -21.24 31.00 11.93
N ALA A 83 -21.62 30.60 10.71
CA ALA A 83 -21.91 31.53 9.62
C ALA A 83 -23.34 32.10 9.72
N THR A 84 -23.45 33.40 9.98
CA THR A 84 -24.74 34.11 10.14
C THR A 84 -25.28 34.74 8.84
N THR A 85 -24.45 34.88 7.81
CA THR A 85 -24.81 35.39 6.47
C THR A 85 -24.33 34.46 5.37
N MET A 86 -24.87 34.60 4.15
CA MET A 86 -24.39 33.84 2.98
C MET A 86 -22.94 34.15 2.65
N GLN A 87 -22.49 35.40 2.81
CA GLN A 87 -21.08 35.76 2.65
C GLN A 87 -20.19 35.07 3.68
N ALA A 88 -20.60 35.02 4.95
CA ALA A 88 -19.85 34.33 6.00
C ALA A 88 -19.77 32.83 5.73
N LEU A 89 -20.86 32.22 5.23
CA LEU A 89 -20.90 30.82 4.83
C LEU A 89 -19.93 30.54 3.68
N GLU A 90 -19.96 31.35 2.63
CA GLU A 90 -19.05 31.22 1.48
C GLU A 90 -17.59 31.34 1.91
N TRP A 91 -17.26 32.28 2.82
CA TRP A 91 -15.91 32.42 3.37
C TRP A 91 -15.46 31.17 4.14
N GLN A 92 -16.33 30.61 5.00
CA GLN A 92 -16.02 29.39 5.74
C GLN A 92 -15.84 28.18 4.82
N LEU A 93 -16.70 28.03 3.82
CA LEU A 93 -16.60 26.96 2.82
C LEU A 93 -15.30 27.09 2.00
N LYS A 94 -14.92 28.30 1.58
CA LYS A 94 -13.64 28.57 0.91
C LYS A 94 -12.45 28.22 1.81
N ARG A 95 -12.52 28.55 3.10
CA ARG A 95 -11.45 28.23 4.06
C ARG A 95 -11.25 26.72 4.18
N VAL A 96 -12.33 25.94 4.29
CA VAL A 96 -12.28 24.48 4.48
C VAL A 96 -11.91 23.73 3.20
N TYR A 97 -12.51 24.09 2.06
CA TYR A 97 -12.43 23.29 0.84
C TYR A 97 -11.57 23.88 -0.27
N CYS A 98 -11.20 25.17 -0.17
CA CYS A 98 -10.38 25.87 -1.16
C CYS A 98 -9.09 26.46 -0.55
N GLY A 99 -8.70 25.97 0.63
CA GLY A 99 -7.46 26.33 1.32
C GLY A 99 -6.24 25.63 0.70
N THR A 100 -5.26 25.30 1.54
CA THR A 100 -4.08 24.50 1.20
C THR A 100 -4.33 22.99 1.28
N THR A 101 -5.55 22.59 1.67
CA THR A 101 -6.05 21.21 1.62
C THR A 101 -7.30 21.16 0.73
N GLY A 102 -7.37 20.16 -0.14
CA GLY A 102 -8.56 19.82 -0.93
C GLY A 102 -8.96 18.37 -0.67
N LEU A 103 -10.25 18.13 -0.47
CA LEU A 103 -10.81 16.78 -0.34
C LEU A 103 -11.47 16.37 -1.67
N ASP A 104 -10.98 15.30 -2.30
CA ASP A 104 -11.73 14.56 -3.33
C ASP A 104 -12.23 13.25 -2.73
N CYS A 105 -13.54 13.16 -2.50
CA CYS A 105 -14.20 11.90 -2.12
C CYS A 105 -15.32 11.54 -3.11
N SER A 106 -15.19 11.96 -4.37
CA SER A 106 -16.18 11.74 -5.44
C SER A 106 -16.39 10.26 -5.74
N SER A 107 -15.34 9.43 -5.60
CA SER A 107 -15.39 7.97 -5.76
C SER A 107 -16.02 7.23 -4.57
N VAL A 108 -16.05 7.84 -3.39
CA VAL A 108 -16.45 7.14 -2.16
C VAL A 108 -17.95 6.85 -2.20
N ARG A 109 -18.35 5.63 -2.53
CA ARG A 109 -19.78 5.25 -2.70
C ARG A 109 -20.60 5.31 -1.40
N LYS A 110 -20.03 4.90 -0.27
CA LYS A 110 -20.73 4.88 1.03
C LYS A 110 -20.98 6.31 1.55
N ARG A 111 -22.26 6.71 1.62
CA ARG A 111 -22.67 8.05 2.10
C ARG A 111 -22.16 8.37 3.52
N GLN A 112 -22.16 7.39 4.41
CA GLN A 112 -21.67 7.56 5.80
C GLN A 112 -20.18 7.95 5.83
N ARG A 113 -19.34 7.34 4.99
CA ARG A 113 -17.91 7.66 4.89
C ARG A 113 -17.70 9.08 4.34
N ARG A 114 -18.47 9.50 3.33
CA ARG A 114 -18.44 10.89 2.83
C ARG A 114 -18.84 11.89 3.93
N ALA A 115 -19.93 11.61 4.65
CA ALA A 115 -20.40 12.46 5.74
C ALA A 115 -19.36 12.58 6.86
N TRP A 116 -18.69 11.48 7.22
CA TRP A 116 -17.59 11.47 8.18
C TRP A 116 -16.43 12.37 7.73
N LEU A 117 -16.01 12.27 6.46
CA LEU A 117 -14.95 13.11 5.90
C LEU A 117 -15.33 14.59 5.90
N TYR A 118 -16.57 14.93 5.52
CA TYR A 118 -17.05 16.30 5.57
C TYR A 118 -17.03 16.86 6.99
N ALA A 119 -17.50 16.08 7.98
CA ALA A 119 -17.45 16.50 9.37
C ALA A 119 -16.00 16.71 9.86
N ARG A 120 -15.06 15.84 9.48
CA ARG A 120 -13.63 16.01 9.81
C ARG A 120 -13.02 17.24 9.15
N MET A 121 -13.38 17.51 7.89
CA MET A 121 -12.93 18.70 7.17
C MET A 121 -13.48 19.98 7.81
N GLU A 122 -14.79 20.04 8.08
CA GLU A 122 -15.48 21.22 8.60
C GLU A 122 -15.14 21.52 10.08
N ALA A 123 -14.71 20.52 10.85
CA ALA A 123 -14.24 20.69 12.22
C ALA A 123 -13.04 21.67 12.33
N GLU A 124 -12.30 21.91 11.24
CA GLU A 124 -11.21 22.90 11.18
C GLU A 124 -11.64 24.30 11.62
N LEU A 125 -12.89 24.67 11.34
CA LEU A 125 -13.38 26.01 11.64
C LEU A 125 -13.48 26.26 13.14
N LEU A 126 -13.60 25.19 13.93
CA LEU A 126 -13.68 25.21 15.39
C LEU A 126 -12.36 24.79 16.03
N ALA A 127 -11.40 24.29 15.26
CA ALA A 127 -10.12 23.83 15.77
C ALA A 127 -9.25 25.01 16.23
N PRO A 128 -8.63 24.94 17.42
CA PRO A 128 -7.68 25.95 17.84
C PRO A 128 -6.43 25.90 16.94
N PRO A 129 -5.69 27.02 16.82
CA PRO A 129 -4.38 27.02 16.18
C PRO A 129 -3.44 25.99 16.81
N LEU A 130 -2.47 25.50 16.05
CA LEU A 130 -1.46 24.59 16.58
C LEU A 130 -0.75 25.20 17.80
N ALA A 131 -0.65 24.41 18.87
CA ALA A 131 0.01 24.85 20.09
C ALA A 131 1.48 25.26 19.82
N PRO A 132 2.02 26.27 20.52
CA PRO A 132 3.38 26.77 20.27
C PRO A 132 4.46 25.68 20.29
N ASP A 133 4.38 24.71 21.21
CA ASP A 133 5.32 23.58 21.26
C ASP A 133 5.23 22.67 20.04
N ARG A 134 4.02 22.44 19.51
CA ARG A 134 3.85 21.65 18.28
C ARG A 134 4.34 22.40 17.04
N LYS A 135 4.20 23.74 16.99
CA LYS A 135 4.82 24.55 15.93
C LYS A 135 6.35 24.45 15.97
N ARG A 136 6.94 24.55 17.17
CA ARG A 136 8.38 24.38 17.37
C ARG A 136 8.87 22.99 16.98
N TRP A 137 8.14 21.95 17.39
CA TRP A 137 8.44 20.58 16.96
C TRP A 137 8.42 20.48 15.44
N LEU A 138 7.34 20.95 14.79
CA LEU A 138 7.18 20.88 13.34
C LEU A 138 8.32 21.59 12.61
N LEU A 139 8.66 22.81 13.03
CA LEU A 139 9.80 23.56 12.51
C LEU A 139 11.12 22.79 12.68
N ARG A 140 11.38 22.21 13.85
CA ARG A 140 12.60 21.40 14.08
C ARG A 140 12.67 20.18 13.15
N ARG A 141 11.54 19.52 12.88
CA ARG A 141 11.48 18.38 11.95
C ARG A 141 11.78 18.80 10.51
N LEU A 142 11.25 19.95 10.06
CA LEU A 142 11.57 20.52 8.75
C LEU A 142 13.05 20.92 8.66
N VAL A 143 13.60 21.57 9.68
CA VAL A 143 15.03 21.93 9.74
C VAL A 143 15.90 20.66 9.69
N ALA A 144 15.55 19.60 10.43
CA ALA A 144 16.29 18.34 10.39
C ALA A 144 16.25 17.68 9.00
N ALA A 145 15.09 17.67 8.35
CA ALA A 145 14.92 17.18 6.99
C ALA A 145 15.79 17.96 5.98
N GLU A 146 15.75 19.29 6.03
CA GLU A 146 16.56 20.16 5.17
C GLU A 146 18.06 20.01 5.44
N MET A 147 18.47 19.95 6.71
CA MET A 147 19.88 19.88 7.09
C MET A 147 20.52 18.54 6.77
N TRP A 148 19.77 17.44 6.78
CA TRP A 148 20.26 16.17 6.25
C TRP A 148 20.65 16.30 4.77
N GLU A 149 19.79 16.87 3.93
CA GLU A 149 20.06 17.03 2.49
C GLU A 149 21.27 17.92 2.22
N ARG A 150 21.38 19.04 2.97
CA ARG A 150 22.53 19.95 2.85
C ARG A 150 23.83 19.32 3.35
N LEU A 151 23.78 18.55 4.44
CA LEU A 151 24.96 17.85 4.96
C LEU A 151 25.45 16.79 3.97
N ALA A 152 24.54 15.94 3.48
CA ALA A 152 24.87 14.91 2.50
C ALA A 152 25.39 15.51 1.19
N GLY A 153 24.72 16.54 0.67
CA GLY A 153 25.13 17.22 -0.56
C GLY A 153 26.41 18.03 -0.45
N GLY A 154 26.70 18.63 0.72
CA GLY A 154 27.95 19.33 0.96
C GLY A 154 29.14 18.38 1.12
N THR A 155 28.91 17.18 1.65
CA THR A 155 29.96 16.17 1.86
C THR A 155 30.23 15.37 0.58
N PHE A 156 29.18 14.95 -0.12
CA PHE A 156 29.26 14.14 -1.34
C PHE A 156 28.41 14.77 -2.46
N ALA A 157 28.92 15.84 -3.07
CA ALA A 157 28.21 16.61 -4.09
C ALA A 157 27.75 15.76 -5.29
N HIS A 158 28.51 14.72 -5.62
CA HIS A 158 28.26 13.81 -6.74
C HIS A 158 27.54 12.51 -6.34
N ALA A 159 27.22 12.30 -5.06
CA ALA A 159 26.49 11.09 -4.70
C ALA A 159 25.02 11.20 -5.11
N LYS A 160 24.50 10.14 -5.77
CA LYS A 160 23.08 10.01 -6.04
C LYS A 160 22.34 9.76 -4.72
N ARG A 161 21.56 10.74 -4.27
CA ARG A 161 20.81 10.69 -3.00
C ARG A 161 19.30 10.86 -3.17
N PHE A 162 18.87 11.36 -4.33
CA PHE A 162 17.46 11.60 -4.65
C PHE A 162 16.78 12.51 -3.61
N SER A 163 17.32 13.72 -3.52
CA SER A 163 16.93 14.74 -2.53
C SER A 163 15.41 14.90 -2.35
N LEU A 164 15.01 15.04 -1.08
CA LEU A 164 13.64 15.36 -0.69
C LEU A 164 13.30 16.86 -0.84
N GLU A 165 14.27 17.72 -1.14
CA GLU A 165 14.08 19.18 -1.16
C GLU A 165 12.90 19.61 -2.06
N GLY A 166 12.02 20.43 -1.47
CA GLY A 166 10.70 20.82 -2.01
C GLY A 166 9.52 19.94 -1.56
N CYS A 167 9.79 18.87 -0.80
CA CYS A 167 8.79 18.02 -0.15
C CYS A 167 9.22 17.61 1.28
N GLU A 168 9.95 18.47 1.98
CA GLU A 168 10.47 18.24 3.34
C GLU A 168 9.35 17.89 4.34
N SER A 169 8.14 18.40 4.10
CA SER A 169 6.92 18.08 4.86
C SER A 169 6.55 16.60 4.89
N LEU A 170 7.14 15.74 4.05
CA LEU A 170 7.00 14.28 4.14
C LEU A 170 7.48 13.75 5.50
N VAL A 171 8.55 14.29 6.07
CA VAL A 171 9.10 13.83 7.36
C VAL A 171 8.09 14.01 8.50
N PRO A 172 7.59 15.23 8.79
CA PRO A 172 6.58 15.41 9.83
C PRO A 172 5.24 14.72 9.51
N LEU A 173 4.91 14.50 8.23
CA LEU A 173 3.75 13.68 7.83
C LEU A 173 3.91 12.24 8.35
N LEU A 174 5.02 11.58 8.02
CA LEU A 174 5.30 10.20 8.46
C LEU A 174 5.39 10.11 9.99
N ASP A 175 6.04 11.07 10.64
CA ASP A 175 6.09 11.11 12.11
C ASP A 175 4.70 11.18 12.73
N THR A 176 3.80 11.96 12.14
CA THR A 176 2.42 12.11 12.60
C THR A 176 1.62 10.82 12.42
N LEU A 177 1.79 10.11 11.30
CA LEU A 177 1.14 8.81 11.09
C LEU A 177 1.58 7.78 12.14
N VAL A 178 2.86 7.78 12.50
CA VAL A 178 3.40 6.91 13.57
C VAL A 178 2.85 7.32 14.94
N GLU A 179 2.91 8.62 15.28
CA GLU A 179 2.43 9.15 16.57
C GLU A 179 0.94 8.87 16.79
N GLU A 180 0.10 9.23 15.82
CA GLU A 180 -1.36 9.08 15.91
C GLU A 180 -1.75 7.60 15.80
N GLY A 181 -1.04 6.81 14.98
CA GLY A 181 -1.23 5.36 14.90
C GLY A 181 -1.03 4.68 16.25
N ALA A 182 0.01 5.06 17.00
CA ALA A 182 0.26 4.53 18.34
C ALA A 182 -0.92 4.76 19.30
N GLY A 183 -1.52 5.96 19.24
CA GLY A 183 -2.72 6.31 19.99
C GLY A 183 -3.96 5.49 19.61
N HIS A 184 -3.97 4.90 18.42
CA HIS A 184 -4.99 3.95 17.96
C HIS A 184 -4.63 2.47 18.24
N GLY A 185 -3.61 2.21 19.08
CA GLY A 185 -3.19 0.85 19.44
C GLY A 185 -2.25 0.20 18.41
N VAL A 186 -1.79 0.93 17.39
CA VAL A 186 -0.80 0.39 16.44
C VAL A 186 0.53 0.19 17.16
N ARG A 187 1.13 -0.99 17.02
CA ARG A 187 2.46 -1.31 17.54
C ARG A 187 3.47 -1.66 16.46
N GLN A 188 3.01 -1.86 15.23
CA GLN A 188 3.83 -2.20 14.08
C GLN A 188 3.43 -1.34 12.87
N VAL A 189 4.40 -0.62 12.30
CA VAL A 189 4.25 0.13 11.04
C VAL A 189 5.12 -0.53 9.97
N PHE A 190 4.53 -0.80 8.81
CA PHE A 190 5.24 -1.27 7.62
C PHE A 190 5.24 -0.15 6.58
N LEU A 191 6.43 0.29 6.18
CA LEU A 191 6.66 1.37 5.23
C LEU A 191 7.23 0.82 3.93
N GLY A 192 6.68 1.26 2.80
CA GLY A 192 7.31 1.13 1.49
C GLY A 192 7.45 2.50 0.85
N MET A 193 8.58 2.77 0.19
CA MET A 193 8.80 4.04 -0.50
C MET A 193 9.79 3.91 -1.66
N PRO A 194 9.69 4.77 -2.71
CA PRO A 194 10.69 4.82 -3.77
C PRO A 194 12.01 5.44 -3.28
N HIS A 195 12.91 5.76 -4.21
CA HIS A 195 14.19 6.40 -3.92
C HIS A 195 14.06 7.80 -3.30
N ARG A 196 13.02 8.57 -3.68
CA ARG A 196 12.94 10.00 -3.31
C ARG A 196 12.75 10.20 -1.81
N GLY A 197 13.72 10.89 -1.20
CA GLY A 197 13.74 11.15 0.24
C GLY A 197 13.95 9.92 1.10
N ARG A 198 14.38 8.78 0.54
CA ARG A 198 14.54 7.54 1.30
C ARG A 198 15.61 7.66 2.38
N LEU A 199 16.77 8.22 2.05
CA LEU A 199 17.84 8.44 3.04
C LEU A 199 17.38 9.39 4.14
N ASN A 200 16.57 10.40 3.78
CA ASN A 200 15.96 11.33 4.73
C ASN A 200 15.01 10.59 5.69
N ALA A 201 14.17 9.68 5.18
CA ALA A 201 13.28 8.87 6.01
C ALA A 201 14.05 7.91 6.93
N LEU A 202 15.10 7.25 6.42
CA LEU A 202 15.97 6.39 7.23
C LEU A 202 16.59 7.15 8.40
N VAL A 203 17.18 8.32 8.14
CA VAL A 203 17.84 9.12 9.19
C VAL A 203 16.81 9.79 10.10
N ASN A 204 15.91 10.58 9.54
CA ASN A 204 15.06 11.46 10.33
C ASN A 204 13.82 10.76 10.89
N VAL A 205 13.20 9.81 10.17
CA VAL A 205 12.00 9.10 10.67
C VAL A 205 12.36 7.82 11.42
N MET A 206 13.30 7.03 10.90
CA MET A 206 13.72 5.76 11.53
C MET A 206 14.90 5.89 12.52
N GLY A 207 15.54 7.06 12.58
CA GLY A 207 16.61 7.33 13.54
C GLY A 207 17.94 6.66 13.22
N PHE A 208 18.17 6.29 11.95
CA PHE A 208 19.43 5.68 11.53
C PHE A 208 20.58 6.68 11.69
N ASP A 209 21.76 6.16 12.06
CA ASP A 209 22.94 6.96 12.26
C ASP A 209 23.34 7.70 10.97
N ALA A 210 23.42 9.03 11.05
CA ALA A 210 23.69 9.86 9.88
C ALA A 210 25.10 9.63 9.34
N ARG A 211 26.10 9.37 10.21
CA ARG A 211 27.47 9.05 9.80
C ARG A 211 27.52 7.75 9.02
N GLY A 212 26.91 6.67 9.51
CA GLY A 212 26.84 5.41 8.79
C GLY A 212 26.10 5.52 7.45
N MET A 213 25.11 6.42 7.33
CA MET A 213 24.46 6.71 6.04
C MET A 213 25.35 7.52 5.10
N LEU A 214 26.14 8.47 5.63
CA LEU A 214 27.14 9.22 4.86
C LEU A 214 28.26 8.29 4.36
N ASP A 215 28.77 7.38 5.19
CA ASP A 215 29.80 6.41 4.79
C ASP A 215 29.33 5.57 3.60
N ARG A 216 28.05 5.22 3.50
CA ARG A 216 27.48 4.49 2.35
C ARG A 216 27.49 5.26 1.03
N LEU A 217 27.56 6.59 1.09
CA LEU A 217 27.66 7.48 -0.06
C LEU A 217 29.12 7.78 -0.44
N ASP A 218 30.06 7.50 0.46
CA ASP A 218 31.49 7.70 0.27
C ASP A 218 32.09 6.55 -0.57
N PRO A 219 32.52 6.80 -1.82
CA PRO A 219 33.10 5.74 -2.66
C PRO A 219 34.38 5.14 -2.08
N ASP A 220 35.06 5.85 -1.17
CA ASP A 220 36.33 5.41 -0.57
C ASP A 220 36.12 4.67 0.76
N SER A 221 34.88 4.54 1.24
CA SER A 221 34.60 3.83 2.49
C SER A 221 34.48 2.31 2.31
N GLU A 222 34.93 1.56 3.32
CA GLU A 222 34.74 0.09 3.38
C GLU A 222 33.24 -0.29 3.37
N VAL A 223 32.39 0.56 3.95
CA VAL A 223 30.94 0.34 3.98
C VAL A 223 30.36 0.39 2.58
N ALA A 224 30.73 1.39 1.77
CA ALA A 224 30.27 1.50 0.40
C ALA A 224 30.84 0.38 -0.50
N PHE A 225 32.05 -0.10 -0.23
CA PHE A 225 32.62 -1.24 -0.97
C PHE A 225 31.91 -2.57 -0.66
N SER A 226 31.46 -2.75 0.59
CA SER A 226 30.83 -4.01 1.03
C SER A 226 29.31 -4.10 0.77
N GLN A 227 28.65 -2.99 0.44
CA GLN A 227 27.21 -3.00 0.19
C GLN A 227 26.86 -3.73 -1.13
N ARG A 228 25.80 -4.54 -1.09
CA ARG A 228 25.36 -5.35 -2.24
C ARG A 228 24.24 -4.73 -3.06
N ASP A 229 23.72 -3.59 -2.60
CA ASP A 229 22.76 -2.77 -3.33
C ASP A 229 22.96 -1.28 -2.97
N LEU A 230 22.28 -0.40 -3.70
CA LEU A 230 22.41 1.05 -3.60
C LEU A 230 21.84 1.56 -2.27
N PRO A 231 22.43 2.63 -1.67
CA PRO A 231 21.99 3.16 -0.37
C PRO A 231 20.49 3.50 -0.32
N TYR A 232 19.94 4.00 -1.43
CA TYR A 232 18.52 4.35 -1.58
C TYR A 232 17.61 3.16 -1.97
N HIS A 233 18.09 1.92 -1.87
CA HIS A 233 17.29 0.69 -1.90
C HIS A 233 17.18 0.02 -0.53
N LEU A 234 18.04 0.40 0.42
CA LEU A 234 18.16 -0.24 1.72
C LEU A 234 16.88 -0.10 2.53
N GLY A 235 16.43 -1.21 3.12
CA GLY A 235 15.38 -1.23 4.13
C GLY A 235 15.94 -1.10 5.53
N GLY A 236 15.10 -1.36 6.53
CA GLY A 236 15.54 -1.33 7.91
C GLY A 236 14.46 -1.57 8.93
N ARG A 237 14.87 -1.81 10.17
CA ARG A 237 13.99 -1.88 11.34
C ARG A 237 14.42 -0.84 12.37
N ALA A 238 13.45 -0.21 13.02
CA ALA A 238 13.67 0.72 14.11
C ALA A 238 12.56 0.58 15.16
N HIS A 239 12.85 0.98 16.40
CA HIS A 239 11.87 1.08 17.46
C HIS A 239 11.79 2.54 17.89
N ARG A 240 10.58 3.07 17.98
CA ARG A 240 10.33 4.46 18.38
C ARG A 240 9.42 4.48 19.60
N LEU A 241 9.82 5.22 20.63
CA LEU A 241 8.95 5.52 21.77
C LEU A 241 7.99 6.65 21.40
N VAL A 242 6.68 6.40 21.57
CA VAL A 242 5.60 7.37 21.42
C VAL A 242 4.85 7.42 22.74
N GLY A 243 5.14 8.43 23.56
CA GLY A 243 4.73 8.40 24.96
C GLY A 243 5.39 7.23 25.69
N ASP A 244 4.60 6.37 26.30
CA ASP A 244 5.06 5.14 26.98
C ASP A 244 5.02 3.90 26.07
N ASP A 245 4.48 4.02 24.86
CA ASP A 245 4.34 2.92 23.92
C ASP A 245 5.55 2.81 23.01
N GLU A 246 6.02 1.58 22.78
CA GLU A 246 7.02 1.29 21.75
C GLU A 246 6.32 0.89 20.43
N VAL A 247 6.71 1.55 19.34
CA VAL A 247 6.24 1.25 17.99
C VAL A 247 7.40 0.75 17.14
N ALA A 248 7.27 -0.46 16.62
CA ALA A 248 8.20 -1.02 15.66
C ALA A 248 7.94 -0.47 14.26
N LEU A 249 8.99 0.00 13.60
CA LEU A 249 8.98 0.51 12.22
C LEU A 249 9.78 -0.45 11.34
N VAL A 250 9.20 -0.85 10.21
CA VAL A 250 9.86 -1.68 9.20
C VAL A 250 9.76 -0.96 7.87
N LEU A 251 10.89 -0.54 7.30
CA LEU A 251 10.97 -0.07 5.92
C LEU A 251 11.43 -1.24 5.05
N ALA A 252 10.56 -1.66 4.13
CA ALA A 252 10.90 -2.73 3.19
C ALA A 252 12.02 -2.27 2.22
N PRO A 253 13.09 -3.06 2.01
CA PRO A 253 14.01 -2.81 0.92
C PRO A 253 13.28 -2.98 -0.42
N ASN A 254 13.76 -2.29 -1.46
CA ASN A 254 13.16 -2.38 -2.78
C ASN A 254 14.16 -2.14 -3.91
N PRO A 255 13.97 -2.75 -5.08
CA PRO A 255 14.77 -2.48 -6.26
C PRO A 255 14.36 -1.13 -6.88
N SER A 256 15.07 -0.76 -7.95
CA SER A 256 14.74 0.41 -8.78
C SER A 256 13.35 0.35 -9.44
N HIS A 257 12.75 -0.83 -9.55
CA HIS A 257 11.44 -1.04 -10.18
C HIS A 257 10.34 -0.41 -9.32
N LEU A 258 9.95 0.82 -9.66
CA LEU A 258 8.99 1.61 -8.89
C LEU A 258 7.68 0.86 -8.71
N GLN A 259 6.99 1.10 -7.60
CA GLN A 259 5.72 0.47 -7.21
C GLN A 259 5.78 -1.04 -6.89
N SER A 260 6.82 -1.77 -7.29
CA SER A 260 6.95 -3.21 -6.99
C SER A 260 6.94 -3.52 -5.49
N VAL A 261 7.39 -2.61 -4.63
CA VAL A 261 7.41 -2.82 -3.17
C VAL A 261 6.02 -2.72 -2.54
N TYR A 262 5.02 -2.19 -3.26
CA TYR A 262 3.67 -2.00 -2.74
C TYR A 262 3.00 -3.33 -2.32
N PRO A 263 2.85 -4.33 -3.20
CA PRO A 263 2.27 -5.61 -2.78
C PRO A 263 3.11 -6.31 -1.71
N VAL A 264 4.44 -6.15 -1.71
CA VAL A 264 5.34 -6.71 -0.70
C VAL A 264 5.00 -6.19 0.70
N VAL A 265 4.87 -4.87 0.86
CA VAL A 265 4.50 -4.26 2.16
C VAL A 265 3.13 -4.71 2.63
N CYS A 266 2.16 -4.84 1.71
CA CYS A 266 0.84 -5.38 2.04
C CYS A 266 0.91 -6.83 2.52
N GLY A 267 1.74 -7.67 1.88
CA GLY A 267 2.02 -9.04 2.30
C GLY A 267 2.63 -9.12 3.69
N MET A 268 3.64 -8.27 3.97
CA MET A 268 4.26 -8.17 5.29
C MET A 268 3.23 -7.77 6.36
N ALA A 269 2.43 -6.72 6.10
CA ALA A 269 1.39 -6.28 7.01
C ALA A 269 0.36 -7.39 7.27
N ARG A 270 -0.03 -8.13 6.23
CA ARG A 270 -0.98 -9.23 6.38
C ARG A 270 -0.43 -10.39 7.21
N ALA A 271 0.83 -10.79 7.00
CA ALA A 271 1.48 -11.80 7.81
C ALA A 271 1.47 -11.42 9.29
N HIS A 272 1.77 -10.15 9.61
CA HIS A 272 1.70 -9.65 10.98
C HIS A 272 0.29 -9.75 11.59
N VAL A 273 -0.75 -9.38 10.83
CA VAL A 273 -2.16 -9.49 11.28
C VAL A 273 -2.54 -10.94 11.58
N ASP A 274 -2.13 -11.88 10.74
CA ASP A 274 -2.42 -13.30 10.95
C ASP A 274 -1.69 -13.86 12.19
N GLU A 275 -0.46 -13.41 12.46
CA GLU A 275 0.33 -13.84 13.64
C GLU A 275 -0.05 -13.12 14.94
N HIS A 276 -0.66 -11.94 14.85
CA HIS A 276 -1.08 -11.13 16.01
C HIS A 276 -2.56 -10.74 15.93
N PRO A 277 -3.51 -11.70 15.94
CA PRO A 277 -4.93 -11.40 15.82
C PRO A 277 -5.40 -10.37 16.85
N GLY A 278 -6.15 -9.37 16.40
CA GLY A 278 -6.65 -8.29 17.25
C GLY A 278 -5.67 -7.15 17.52
N THR A 279 -4.40 -7.27 17.14
CA THR A 279 -3.42 -6.17 17.23
C THR A 279 -3.32 -5.46 15.89
N PRO A 280 -3.68 -4.16 15.78
CA PRO A 280 -3.59 -3.46 14.51
C PRO A 280 -2.14 -3.14 14.14
N CYS A 281 -1.77 -3.39 12.89
CA CYS A 281 -0.60 -2.78 12.27
C CYS A 281 -1.01 -1.64 11.33
N LEU A 282 -0.04 -0.86 10.85
CA LEU A 282 -0.26 0.22 9.88
C LEU A 282 0.66 0.05 8.66
N PRO A 283 0.13 -0.37 7.50
CA PRO A 283 0.84 -0.24 6.24
C PRO A 283 0.76 1.21 5.74
N VAL A 284 1.92 1.82 5.48
CA VAL A 284 2.09 3.15 4.88
C VAL A 284 2.87 2.99 3.59
N MET A 285 2.33 3.53 2.50
CA MET A 285 2.97 3.43 1.18
C MET A 285 3.21 4.82 0.62
N VAL A 286 4.49 5.15 0.44
CA VAL A 286 4.92 6.37 -0.24
C VAL A 286 5.13 6.06 -1.71
N HIS A 287 4.64 6.93 -2.59
CA HIS A 287 4.71 6.77 -4.04
C HIS A 287 5.26 8.04 -4.70
N GLY A 288 5.79 7.93 -5.91
CA GLY A 288 5.96 9.08 -6.80
C GLY A 288 4.73 9.22 -7.69
N ASP A 289 4.33 10.46 -7.99
CA ASP A 289 3.15 10.82 -8.79
C ASP A 289 3.09 10.12 -10.15
N ALA A 290 4.13 10.25 -10.99
CA ALA A 290 4.12 9.66 -12.32
C ALA A 290 4.07 8.12 -12.29
N ALA A 291 4.78 7.51 -11.33
CA ALA A 291 4.80 6.05 -11.20
C ALA A 291 3.50 5.50 -10.60
N PHE A 292 2.84 6.25 -9.72
CA PHE A 292 1.55 5.85 -9.14
C PHE A 292 0.45 5.80 -10.21
N ALA A 293 0.45 6.77 -11.12
CA ALA A 293 -0.47 6.80 -12.25
C ALA A 293 -0.13 5.78 -13.36
N GLY A 294 1.16 5.47 -13.55
CA GLY A 294 1.64 4.77 -14.74
C GLY A 294 2.01 3.29 -14.58
N GLN A 295 2.07 2.73 -13.37
CA GLN A 295 2.47 1.32 -13.16
C GLN A 295 1.27 0.42 -12.83
N GLY A 296 1.06 -0.64 -13.61
CA GLY A 296 -0.08 -1.56 -13.50
C GLY A 296 -0.19 -2.26 -12.13
N VAL A 297 0.94 -2.59 -11.51
CA VAL A 297 0.99 -3.19 -10.16
C VAL A 297 0.26 -2.37 -9.09
N VAL A 298 0.12 -1.05 -9.26
CA VAL A 298 -0.67 -0.19 -8.36
C VAL A 298 -2.15 -0.57 -8.42
N MET A 299 -2.70 -0.67 -9.62
CA MET A 299 -4.09 -1.08 -9.86
C MET A 299 -4.34 -2.50 -9.32
N GLU A 300 -3.43 -3.43 -9.64
CA GLU A 300 -3.55 -4.81 -9.17
C GLU A 300 -3.54 -4.90 -7.64
N THR A 301 -2.61 -4.20 -6.97
CA THR A 301 -2.47 -4.24 -5.52
C THR A 301 -3.67 -3.59 -4.83
N LEU A 302 -4.17 -2.44 -5.33
CA LEU A 302 -5.40 -1.81 -4.84
C LEU A 302 -6.60 -2.77 -4.93
N ASN A 303 -6.74 -3.51 -6.03
CA ASN A 303 -7.80 -4.51 -6.17
C ASN A 303 -7.61 -5.72 -5.24
N LEU A 304 -6.36 -6.18 -5.10
CA LEU A 304 -5.98 -7.34 -4.31
C LEU A 304 -6.29 -7.15 -2.82
N THR A 305 -5.86 -6.04 -2.22
CA THR A 305 -5.96 -5.77 -0.78
C THR A 305 -7.40 -5.55 -0.27
N ARG A 306 -8.39 -5.52 -1.16
CA ARG A 306 -9.82 -5.51 -0.81
C ARG A 306 -10.38 -6.88 -0.47
N ARG A 307 -9.67 -7.94 -0.82
CA ARG A 307 -10.11 -9.33 -0.64
C ARG A 307 -9.75 -9.81 0.76
N SER A 308 -10.61 -10.64 1.35
CA SER A 308 -10.47 -11.11 2.75
C SER A 308 -9.16 -11.85 3.02
N GLY A 309 -8.56 -12.51 2.02
CA GLY A 309 -7.27 -13.20 2.13
C GLY A 309 -6.02 -12.29 2.01
N TYR A 310 -6.21 -11.01 1.69
CA TYR A 310 -5.12 -10.07 1.37
C TYR A 310 -5.23 -8.73 2.13
N THR A 311 -6.40 -8.40 2.66
CA THR A 311 -6.58 -7.15 3.40
C THR A 311 -5.86 -7.14 4.74
N ALA A 312 -5.27 -5.99 5.08
CA ALA A 312 -4.73 -5.68 6.40
C ALA A 312 -5.47 -4.48 7.04
N GLY A 313 -6.74 -4.26 6.70
CA GLY A 313 -7.54 -3.15 7.23
C GLY A 313 -7.30 -1.80 6.56
N GLY A 314 -6.87 -1.81 5.30
CA GLY A 314 -6.63 -0.63 4.47
C GLY A 314 -5.24 0.00 4.65
N VAL A 315 -4.79 0.70 3.60
CA VAL A 315 -3.45 1.30 3.47
C VAL A 315 -3.53 2.83 3.48
N VAL A 316 -2.59 3.48 4.18
CA VAL A 316 -2.40 4.94 4.06
C VAL A 316 -1.39 5.21 2.95
N HIS A 317 -1.87 5.79 1.85
CA HIS A 317 -1.04 6.17 0.71
C HIS A 317 -0.56 7.61 0.84
N VAL A 318 0.71 7.86 0.55
CA VAL A 318 1.31 9.19 0.49
C VAL A 318 1.95 9.36 -0.88
N ILE A 319 1.37 10.20 -1.73
CA ILE A 319 1.97 10.51 -3.03
C ILE A 319 2.88 11.71 -2.84
N VAL A 320 4.17 11.54 -3.07
CA VAL A 320 5.13 12.64 -3.16
C VAL A 320 5.02 13.20 -4.57
N ASN A 321 4.09 14.15 -4.74
CA ASN A 321 3.74 14.73 -6.01
C ASN A 321 4.55 16.00 -6.27
N ASN A 322 5.70 15.83 -6.93
CA ASN A 322 6.56 16.94 -7.33
C ASN A 322 6.26 17.46 -8.75
N GLN A 323 5.16 16.99 -9.35
CA GLN A 323 4.63 17.42 -10.64
C GLN A 323 5.55 17.10 -11.83
N ILE A 324 6.49 16.15 -11.68
CA ILE A 324 7.45 15.78 -12.73
C ILE A 324 7.96 14.34 -12.61
N GLY A 325 7.81 13.56 -13.68
CA GLY A 325 8.41 12.24 -13.85
C GLY A 325 9.72 12.30 -14.61
N PHE A 326 10.86 12.30 -13.91
CA PHE A 326 12.20 12.49 -14.50
C PHE A 326 12.30 13.82 -15.27
N THR A 327 12.10 13.82 -16.60
CA THR A 327 12.07 15.00 -17.51
C THR A 327 10.67 15.30 -18.03
N THR A 328 9.72 14.39 -17.84
CA THR A 328 8.35 14.47 -18.34
C THR A 328 7.49 15.24 -17.35
N PRO A 329 6.84 16.34 -17.74
CA PRO A 329 5.88 17.03 -16.89
C PRO A 329 4.77 16.08 -16.44
N ASN A 330 4.40 16.15 -15.17
CA ASN A 330 3.23 15.44 -14.64
C ASN A 330 2.34 16.44 -13.88
N VAL A 331 2.02 17.54 -14.57
CA VAL A 331 1.21 18.62 -14.00
C VAL A 331 -0.25 18.18 -13.95
N MET A 332 -0.86 18.24 -12.78
CA MET A 332 -2.28 17.90 -12.63
C MET A 332 -3.16 18.89 -13.38
N ASP A 333 -4.12 18.38 -14.18
CA ASP A 333 -5.13 19.22 -14.80
C ASP A 333 -6.40 19.25 -13.94
N VAL A 334 -6.40 20.20 -13.02
CA VAL A 334 -7.52 20.47 -12.11
C VAL A 334 -8.80 20.89 -12.86
N ARG A 335 -8.69 21.44 -14.09
CA ARG A 335 -9.85 21.76 -14.95
C ARG A 335 -10.46 20.49 -15.51
N ALA A 336 -9.62 19.61 -16.05
CA ALA A 336 -10.01 18.33 -16.65
C ALA A 336 -10.33 17.22 -15.64
N HIS A 337 -10.13 17.47 -14.34
CA HIS A 337 -10.22 16.47 -13.27
C HIS A 337 -9.18 15.35 -13.38
N ASP A 338 -8.01 15.66 -13.93
CA ASP A 338 -6.94 14.70 -14.14
C ASP A 338 -5.91 14.81 -13.02
N TYR A 339 -5.92 13.83 -12.12
CA TYR A 339 -4.99 13.70 -11.00
C TYR A 339 -4.24 12.38 -11.09
N CYS A 340 -2.98 12.38 -10.67
CA CYS A 340 -2.19 11.14 -10.58
C CYS A 340 -2.83 10.09 -9.66
N THR A 341 -3.73 10.50 -8.77
CA THR A 341 -4.44 9.65 -7.81
C THR A 341 -5.72 9.00 -8.36
N ASP A 342 -6.13 9.28 -9.60
CA ASP A 342 -7.43 8.84 -10.12
C ASP A 342 -7.62 7.33 -10.16
N VAL A 343 -6.54 6.55 -10.20
CA VAL A 343 -6.57 5.08 -10.09
C VAL A 343 -7.26 4.61 -8.81
N THR A 344 -7.20 5.38 -7.71
CA THR A 344 -7.78 4.97 -6.41
C THR A 344 -9.31 5.06 -6.37
N ARG A 345 -9.92 5.71 -7.37
CA ARG A 345 -11.38 5.72 -7.51
C ARG A 345 -11.96 4.31 -7.65
N MET A 346 -11.20 3.35 -8.19
CA MET A 346 -11.64 1.96 -8.35
C MET A 346 -11.90 1.25 -7.00
N VAL A 347 -11.33 1.76 -5.90
CA VAL A 347 -11.42 1.17 -4.56
C VAL A 347 -12.18 2.02 -3.55
N ASP A 348 -12.87 3.09 -4.01
CA ASP A 348 -13.56 4.05 -3.14
C ASP A 348 -12.64 4.73 -2.11
N ALA A 349 -11.36 4.90 -2.40
CA ALA A 349 -10.44 5.62 -1.51
C ALA A 349 -10.61 7.14 -1.70
N PRO A 350 -10.82 7.91 -0.63
CA PRO A 350 -10.77 9.37 -0.67
C PRO A 350 -9.33 9.87 -0.82
N VAL A 351 -9.18 11.07 -1.37
CA VAL A 351 -7.90 11.76 -1.56
C VAL A 351 -7.91 13.10 -0.82
N LEU A 352 -6.90 13.32 0.00
CA LEU A 352 -6.56 14.60 0.61
C LEU A 352 -5.39 15.20 -0.17
N HIS A 353 -5.68 16.10 -1.08
CA HIS A 353 -4.66 16.90 -1.76
C HIS A 353 -4.17 17.97 -0.79
N VAL A 354 -2.86 18.06 -0.56
CA VAL A 354 -2.29 18.99 0.41
C VAL A 354 -1.04 19.65 -0.13
N ASN A 355 -0.98 20.98 0.01
CA ASN A 355 0.18 21.78 -0.38
C ASN A 355 1.35 21.49 0.58
N ALA A 356 2.49 21.07 0.03
CA ALA A 356 3.68 20.72 0.82
C ALA A 356 4.31 21.93 1.55
N ASP A 357 4.05 23.17 1.10
CA ASP A 357 4.50 24.40 1.77
C ASP A 357 3.62 24.80 2.98
N ASP A 358 2.56 24.04 3.29
CA ASP A 358 1.76 24.22 4.51
C ASP A 358 1.90 22.99 5.43
N PRO A 359 2.97 22.93 6.25
CA PRO A 359 3.23 21.80 7.13
C PRO A 359 2.13 21.54 8.17
N GLU A 360 1.38 22.58 8.60
CA GLU A 360 0.28 22.40 9.55
C GLU A 360 -0.90 21.68 8.88
N ALA A 361 -1.22 22.05 7.63
CA ALA A 361 -2.20 21.35 6.82
C ALA A 361 -1.76 19.90 6.53
N VAL A 362 -0.47 19.65 6.29
CA VAL A 362 0.08 18.30 6.07
C VAL A 362 -0.10 17.41 7.31
N VAL A 363 0.24 17.90 8.50
CA VAL A 363 0.02 17.18 9.77
C VAL A 363 -1.47 16.92 9.99
N ARG A 364 -2.33 17.88 9.65
CA ARG A 364 -3.78 17.69 9.72
C ARG A 364 -4.28 16.61 8.75
N ALA A 365 -3.80 16.59 7.52
CA ALA A 365 -4.14 15.57 6.53
C ALA A 365 -3.74 14.18 7.02
N ALA A 366 -2.54 14.04 7.61
CA ALA A 366 -2.08 12.79 8.23
C ALA A 366 -3.03 12.31 9.34
N ARG A 367 -3.47 13.22 10.24
CA ARG A 367 -4.44 12.92 11.30
C ARG A 367 -5.80 12.46 10.78
N ILE A 368 -6.29 13.09 9.72
CA ILE A 368 -7.56 12.67 9.08
C ILE A 368 -7.38 11.30 8.44
N ALA A 369 -6.25 11.08 7.74
CA ALA A 369 -5.97 9.84 7.05
C ALA A 369 -5.91 8.64 8.00
N ILE A 370 -5.10 8.72 9.05
CA ILE A 370 -4.99 7.64 10.03
C ILE A 370 -6.31 7.36 10.72
N ALA A 371 -7.06 8.40 11.13
CA ALA A 371 -8.36 8.23 11.76
C ALA A 371 -9.38 7.58 10.79
N TYR A 372 -9.36 7.92 9.51
CA TYR A 372 -10.24 7.31 8.50
C TYR A 372 -9.93 5.82 8.34
N ARG A 373 -8.64 5.47 8.22
CA ARG A 373 -8.20 4.08 8.09
C ARG A 373 -8.63 3.28 9.31
N MET A 374 -8.42 3.80 10.52
CA MET A 374 -8.78 3.10 11.77
C MET A 374 -10.29 2.95 11.94
N GLU A 375 -11.07 3.97 11.57
CA GLU A 375 -12.53 3.94 11.66
C GLU A 375 -13.18 2.99 10.64
N HIS A 376 -12.63 2.93 9.41
CA HIS A 376 -13.33 2.31 8.28
C HIS A 376 -12.66 1.07 7.70
N GLY A 377 -11.44 0.74 8.13
CA GLY A 377 -10.66 -0.38 7.60
C GLY A 377 -10.46 -0.28 6.09
N ALA A 378 -10.17 0.93 5.59
CA ALA A 378 -10.15 1.24 4.16
C ALA A 378 -9.03 2.19 3.77
N ASP A 379 -8.59 2.08 2.53
CA ASP A 379 -7.53 2.89 1.96
C ASP A 379 -7.89 4.37 1.94
N ILE A 380 -6.88 5.22 2.12
CA ILE A 380 -6.97 6.68 2.01
C ILE A 380 -5.66 7.23 1.48
N VAL A 381 -5.76 8.28 0.66
CA VAL A 381 -4.61 8.88 -0.02
C VAL A 381 -4.37 10.29 0.51
N ILE A 382 -3.10 10.62 0.76
CA ILE A 382 -2.59 11.97 0.91
C ILE A 382 -1.77 12.27 -0.34
N ASP A 383 -2.22 13.21 -1.16
CA ASP A 383 -1.47 13.71 -2.31
C ASP A 383 -0.68 14.95 -1.84
N LEU A 384 0.59 14.74 -1.49
CA LEU A 384 1.51 15.76 -1.00
C LEU A 384 2.12 16.50 -2.19
N ILE A 385 1.49 17.62 -2.56
CA ILE A 385 1.81 18.39 -3.75
C ILE A 385 2.90 19.40 -3.42
N GLY A 386 4.09 19.12 -3.92
CA GLY A 386 5.30 19.92 -3.75
C GLY A 386 6.00 20.21 -5.06
N TYR A 387 7.31 20.29 -5.01
CA TYR A 387 8.19 20.43 -6.16
C TYR A 387 9.50 19.66 -5.94
N ARG A 388 10.34 19.56 -6.98
CA ARG A 388 11.67 18.96 -6.89
C ARG A 388 12.72 20.05 -7.06
N ARG A 389 13.38 20.45 -5.97
CA ARG A 389 14.36 21.55 -5.95
C ARG A 389 15.50 21.34 -6.95
N LEU A 390 16.04 20.12 -6.99
CA LEU A 390 17.16 19.71 -7.83
C LEU A 390 16.69 18.94 -9.07
N GLY A 391 17.65 18.48 -9.89
CA GLY A 391 17.40 17.52 -10.96
C GLY A 391 16.85 16.18 -10.45
N HIS A 392 16.57 15.23 -11.37
CA HIS A 392 16.11 13.91 -10.96
C HIS A 392 17.17 13.18 -10.10
N SER A 393 18.43 13.38 -10.46
CA SER A 393 19.58 13.08 -9.61
C SER A 393 20.47 14.31 -9.54
N GLU A 394 21.45 14.27 -8.66
CA GLU A 394 22.27 15.44 -8.34
C GLU A 394 23.22 15.89 -9.46
N HIS A 395 23.37 15.08 -10.51
CA HIS A 395 24.11 15.43 -11.74
C HIS A 395 23.21 15.93 -12.87
N ASP A 396 21.90 15.81 -12.72
CA ASP A 396 20.96 16.18 -13.77
C ASP A 396 20.81 17.71 -13.82
N THR A 397 20.72 18.26 -15.04
CA THR A 397 20.49 19.68 -15.29
C THR A 397 19.06 19.87 -15.80
N PRO A 398 18.07 19.99 -14.90
CA PRO A 398 16.67 19.85 -15.29
C PRO A 398 16.15 21.06 -16.07
N ALA A 399 16.83 22.20 -16.03
CA ALA A 399 16.52 23.37 -16.85
C ALA A 399 16.66 23.11 -18.36
N VAL A 400 17.37 22.04 -18.78
CA VAL A 400 17.47 21.63 -20.19
C VAL A 400 16.11 21.22 -20.76
N THR A 401 15.26 20.59 -19.95
CA THR A 401 13.93 20.12 -20.38
C THR A 401 12.79 20.94 -19.78
N GLN A 402 12.98 21.51 -18.58
CA GLN A 402 11.96 22.24 -17.83
C GLN A 402 12.44 23.63 -17.35
N PRO A 403 12.87 24.53 -18.25
CA PRO A 403 13.48 25.81 -17.87
C PRO A 403 12.54 26.73 -17.08
N ALA A 404 11.28 26.85 -17.51
CA ALA A 404 10.30 27.71 -16.83
C ALA A 404 9.95 27.21 -15.42
N LEU A 405 9.86 25.89 -15.24
CA LEU A 405 9.61 25.28 -13.94
C LEU A 405 10.80 25.53 -13.00
N HIS A 406 12.03 25.28 -13.45
CA HIS A 406 13.20 25.46 -12.60
C HIS A 406 13.51 26.93 -12.29
N ALA A 407 13.17 27.86 -13.19
CA ALA A 407 13.24 29.29 -12.88
C ALA A 407 12.26 29.66 -11.73
N ALA A 408 11.03 29.15 -11.77
CA ALA A 408 10.05 29.37 -10.70
C ALA A 408 10.52 28.75 -9.38
N ILE A 409 11.02 27.50 -9.42
CA ILE A 409 11.58 26.84 -8.24
C ILE A 409 12.73 27.66 -7.67
N ALA A 410 13.70 28.10 -8.48
CA ALA A 410 14.86 28.86 -8.01
C ALA A 410 14.48 30.16 -7.27
N ALA A 411 13.39 30.82 -7.66
CA ALA A 411 12.87 32.01 -7.00
C ALA A 411 12.03 31.70 -5.74
N HIS A 412 11.63 30.44 -5.55
CA HIS A 412 10.71 30.03 -4.49
C HIS A 412 11.45 29.69 -3.19
N PRO A 413 11.08 30.29 -2.04
CA PRO A 413 11.71 29.98 -0.74
C PRO A 413 11.46 28.52 -0.32
N THR A 414 12.37 27.99 0.50
CA THR A 414 12.23 26.62 1.01
C THR A 414 11.02 26.48 1.95
N VAL A 415 10.48 25.26 2.08
CA VAL A 415 9.39 24.96 3.03
C VAL A 415 9.76 25.42 4.45
N THR A 416 11.00 25.14 4.87
CA THR A 416 11.53 25.53 6.19
C THR A 416 11.53 27.05 6.39
N GLU A 417 11.96 27.81 5.39
CA GLU A 417 12.02 29.27 5.49
C GLU A 417 10.63 29.89 5.57
N GLN A 418 9.69 29.39 4.76
CA GLN A 418 8.30 29.83 4.80
C GLN A 418 7.66 29.52 6.17
N TYR A 419 7.83 28.29 6.66
CA TYR A 419 7.26 27.90 7.94
C TYR A 419 7.93 28.59 9.13
N TYR A 420 9.24 28.85 9.07
CA TYR A 420 9.95 29.63 10.08
C TYR A 420 9.30 31.01 10.27
N VAL A 421 9.06 31.73 9.16
CA VAL A 421 8.39 33.04 9.19
C VAL A 421 6.97 32.92 9.75
N ALA A 422 6.20 31.93 9.31
CA ALA A 422 4.82 31.71 9.75
C ALA A 422 4.69 31.27 11.23
N SER A 423 5.69 30.55 11.74
CA SER A 423 5.70 30.02 13.11
C SER A 423 5.93 31.09 14.18
N ALA A 424 6.45 32.26 13.80
CA ALA A 424 6.90 33.32 14.70
C ALA A 424 7.92 32.83 15.75
N GLU A 425 8.79 31.90 15.37
CA GLU A 425 9.87 31.41 16.22
C GLU A 425 10.88 32.54 16.54
N SER A 426 11.29 32.61 17.81
CA SER A 426 12.22 33.63 18.32
C SER A 426 13.70 33.26 18.09
N THR A 427 14.01 31.97 18.08
CA THR A 427 15.37 31.45 17.84
C THR A 427 15.73 31.68 16.38
N ARG A 428 16.91 32.23 16.09
CA ARG A 428 17.29 32.48 14.70
C ARG A 428 17.36 31.16 13.93
N LEU A 429 16.87 31.16 12.68
CA LEU A 429 16.93 29.98 11.81
C LEU A 429 18.35 29.44 11.63
N ALA A 430 19.37 30.32 11.61
CA ALA A 430 20.77 29.91 11.54
C ALA A 430 21.19 29.05 12.75
N ASP A 431 20.79 29.43 13.96
CA ASP A 431 21.10 28.68 15.19
C ASP A 431 20.40 27.31 15.19
N LEU A 432 19.17 27.25 14.68
CA LEU A 432 18.43 25.99 14.52
C LEU A 432 19.11 25.05 13.51
N ARG A 433 19.59 25.59 12.39
CA ARG A 433 20.33 24.84 11.36
C ARG A 433 21.66 24.32 11.91
N GLU A 434 22.41 25.14 12.65
CA GLU A 434 23.65 24.72 13.31
C GLU A 434 23.42 23.65 14.37
N ALA A 435 22.34 23.77 15.16
CA ALA A 435 21.94 22.74 16.11
C ALA A 435 21.62 21.41 15.40
N ALA A 436 20.82 21.42 14.34
CA ALA A 436 20.47 20.21 13.60
C ALA A 436 21.70 19.53 12.97
N VAL A 437 22.66 20.28 12.44
CA VAL A 437 23.92 19.69 11.92
C VAL A 437 24.75 19.09 13.06
N ARG A 438 24.79 19.71 14.24
CA ARG A 438 25.45 19.12 15.41
C ARG A 438 24.77 17.83 15.83
N ASP A 439 23.44 17.80 15.85
CA ASP A 439 22.65 16.61 16.21
C ASP A 439 22.87 15.47 15.20
N LEU A 440 22.89 15.76 13.90
CA LEU A 440 23.19 14.77 12.85
C LEU A 440 24.61 14.21 12.98
N ARG A 441 25.58 15.00 13.45
CA ARG A 441 26.97 14.56 13.64
C ARG A 441 27.20 13.87 14.99
N ALA A 442 26.28 14.01 15.94
CA ALA A 442 26.37 13.36 17.23
C ALA A 442 26.13 11.86 17.06
N ALA A 443 26.99 11.04 17.65
CA ALA A 443 26.78 9.59 17.65
C ALA A 443 25.53 9.25 18.49
N PRO A 444 24.54 8.52 17.96
CA PRO A 444 23.40 8.09 18.76
C PRO A 444 23.86 7.11 19.83
N GLY A 445 23.44 7.32 21.09
CA GLY A 445 23.84 6.48 22.24
C GLY A 445 23.41 5.01 22.11
N LYS A 446 22.35 4.72 21.33
CA LYS A 446 21.91 3.39 20.87
C LYS A 446 21.45 3.53 19.42
N ALA A 447 22.34 3.32 18.45
CA ALA A 447 21.99 3.38 17.04
C ALA A 447 21.04 2.21 16.68
N PRO A 448 19.86 2.45 16.06
CA PRO A 448 19.20 1.40 15.31
C PRO A 448 20.16 0.97 14.20
N ARG A 449 20.53 -0.31 14.18
CA ARG A 449 21.35 -0.83 13.09
C ARG A 449 20.49 -0.80 11.82
N ALA A 450 21.09 -0.41 10.69
CA ALA A 450 20.62 -0.89 9.40
C ALA A 450 20.63 -2.40 9.49
N ALA A 451 19.46 -2.95 9.81
CA ALA A 451 19.29 -4.36 9.97
C ALA A 451 19.50 -4.93 8.58
N ASP A 452 20.62 -5.63 8.43
CA ASP A 452 20.62 -6.90 7.73
C ASP A 452 19.25 -7.54 8.00
N VAL A 453 18.36 -7.51 6.99
CA VAL A 453 17.02 -8.11 7.13
C VAL A 453 17.16 -9.61 7.48
N SER A 454 18.39 -10.13 7.29
CA SER A 454 18.95 -11.43 7.63
C SER A 454 19.07 -11.75 9.13
N THR A 455 18.66 -10.89 10.07
CA THR A 455 18.54 -11.31 11.48
C THR A 455 17.34 -12.22 11.74
N LEU A 456 17.04 -13.11 10.78
CA LEU A 456 16.23 -14.30 10.96
C LEU A 456 17.14 -15.53 10.85
N HIS A 457 17.65 -15.91 12.02
CA HIS A 457 17.72 -17.29 12.50
C HIS A 457 18.51 -18.32 11.68
N SER A 458 19.74 -18.59 12.12
CA SER A 458 20.18 -19.99 12.25
C SER A 458 19.38 -20.63 13.37
N ALA A 459 18.22 -21.22 13.09
CA ALA A 459 17.48 -21.98 14.09
C ALA A 459 17.02 -23.34 13.55
N ALA A 460 16.73 -24.21 14.51
CA ALA A 460 16.75 -25.65 14.33
C ALA A 460 15.49 -26.11 13.60
N ARG A 461 15.66 -26.77 12.44
CA ARG A 461 14.59 -27.44 11.69
C ARG A 461 13.61 -28.11 12.65
N ARG A 462 12.37 -27.60 12.71
CA ARG A 462 11.32 -28.19 13.52
C ARG A 462 11.14 -29.64 13.08
N GLN A 463 11.36 -30.59 13.99
CA GLN A 463 11.28 -32.00 13.66
C GLN A 463 9.82 -32.35 13.33
N LEU A 464 9.61 -32.74 12.07
CA LEU A 464 8.34 -33.28 11.64
C LEU A 464 8.15 -34.66 12.27
N GLN A 465 6.93 -34.97 12.71
CA GLN A 465 6.67 -36.28 13.29
C GLN A 465 6.80 -37.37 12.21
N PRO A 466 7.31 -38.57 12.58
CA PRO A 466 7.38 -39.70 11.66
C PRO A 466 6.01 -40.04 11.08
N LEU A 467 6.02 -40.58 9.86
CA LEU A 467 4.82 -41.08 9.21
C LEU A 467 4.62 -42.56 9.59
N SER A 468 3.41 -42.94 9.98
CA SER A 468 3.00 -44.34 10.18
C SER A 468 1.73 -44.63 9.38
N SER A 469 1.53 -45.88 8.97
CA SER A 469 0.31 -46.28 8.24
C SER A 469 -0.96 -45.97 9.04
N GLN A 470 -0.91 -46.14 10.36
CA GLN A 470 -2.01 -45.80 11.27
C GLN A 470 -2.32 -44.29 11.24
N ARG A 471 -1.29 -43.45 11.25
CA ARG A 471 -1.44 -41.99 11.19
C ARG A 471 -2.05 -41.56 9.85
N VAL A 472 -1.57 -42.11 8.74
CA VAL A 472 -2.12 -41.85 7.40
C VAL A 472 -3.61 -42.24 7.34
N GLN A 473 -3.96 -43.43 7.81
CA GLN A 473 -5.34 -43.90 7.85
C GLN A 473 -6.24 -43.00 8.71
N ALA A 474 -5.77 -42.60 9.89
CA ALA A 474 -6.50 -41.71 10.78
C ALA A 474 -6.75 -40.34 10.15
N LEU A 475 -5.72 -39.72 9.57
CA LEU A 475 -5.84 -38.42 8.90
C LEU A 475 -6.77 -38.50 7.69
N THR A 476 -6.68 -39.54 6.86
CA THR A 476 -7.61 -39.74 5.75
C THR A 476 -9.04 -39.93 6.23
N GLN A 477 -9.27 -40.66 7.32
CA GLN A 477 -10.60 -40.82 7.90
C GLN A 477 -11.16 -39.45 8.34
N THR A 478 -10.35 -38.60 8.98
CA THR A 478 -10.74 -37.24 9.36
C THR A 478 -11.07 -36.39 8.14
N LEU A 479 -10.18 -36.37 7.13
CA LEU A 479 -10.37 -35.55 5.92
C LEU A 479 -11.60 -35.92 5.11
N THR A 480 -12.03 -37.19 5.15
CA THR A 480 -13.12 -37.72 4.32
C THR A 480 -14.48 -37.74 5.03
N THR A 481 -14.53 -37.38 6.31
CA THR A 481 -15.73 -37.46 7.14
C THR A 481 -16.17 -36.04 7.54
N PRO A 482 -16.89 -35.31 6.67
CA PRO A 482 -17.43 -34.02 7.04
C PRO A 482 -18.59 -34.18 8.04
N PRO A 483 -19.00 -33.09 8.71
CA PRO A 483 -20.25 -33.04 9.47
C PRO A 483 -21.49 -33.40 8.63
N ASP A 484 -22.54 -33.90 9.29
CA ASP A 484 -23.77 -34.41 8.65
C ASP A 484 -24.54 -33.34 7.83
N ASP A 485 -24.35 -32.06 8.13
CA ASP A 485 -24.98 -30.92 7.45
C ASP A 485 -24.24 -30.48 6.18
N VAL A 486 -23.06 -31.03 5.91
CA VAL A 486 -22.29 -30.77 4.68
C VAL A 486 -22.72 -31.75 3.58
N LEU A 487 -23.64 -31.34 2.72
CA LEU A 487 -24.07 -32.15 1.58
C LEU A 487 -23.01 -32.13 0.47
N LEU A 488 -22.28 -33.23 0.29
CA LEU A 488 -21.25 -33.34 -0.74
C LEU A 488 -21.82 -33.55 -2.15
N HIS A 489 -21.21 -32.89 -3.15
CA HIS A 489 -21.37 -33.25 -4.55
C HIS A 489 -20.83 -34.67 -4.81
N ASP A 490 -21.44 -35.42 -5.74
CA ASP A 490 -21.13 -36.84 -5.97
C ASP A 490 -19.66 -37.09 -6.34
N VAL A 491 -19.02 -36.17 -7.07
CA VAL A 491 -17.58 -36.22 -7.38
C VAL A 491 -16.72 -36.22 -6.12
N VAL A 492 -17.06 -35.37 -5.13
CA VAL A 492 -16.32 -35.27 -3.85
C VAL A 492 -16.61 -36.49 -2.97
N ARG A 493 -17.85 -36.99 -2.97
CA ARG A 493 -18.21 -38.23 -2.27
C ARG A 493 -17.40 -39.43 -2.80
N GLY A 494 -17.36 -39.60 -4.12
CA GLY A 494 -16.56 -40.64 -4.77
C GLY A 494 -15.05 -40.47 -4.53
N LEU A 495 -14.55 -39.24 -4.45
CA LEU A 495 -13.16 -38.97 -4.05
C LEU A 495 -12.88 -39.49 -2.63
N CYS A 496 -13.76 -39.18 -1.67
CA CYS A 496 -13.64 -39.62 -0.29
C CYS A 496 -13.63 -41.14 -0.16
N GLU A 497 -14.52 -41.83 -0.87
CA GLU A 497 -14.58 -43.30 -0.89
C GLU A 497 -13.29 -43.92 -1.44
N ARG A 498 -12.77 -43.39 -2.56
CA ARG A 498 -11.50 -43.83 -3.14
C ARG A 498 -10.33 -43.63 -2.19
N TRP A 499 -10.25 -42.48 -1.51
CA TRP A 499 -9.19 -42.20 -0.56
C TRP A 499 -9.19 -43.18 0.62
N ARG A 500 -10.36 -43.47 1.20
CA ARG A 500 -10.50 -44.48 2.27
C ARG A 500 -10.04 -45.87 1.80
N ALA A 501 -10.46 -46.29 0.61
CA ALA A 501 -10.04 -47.58 0.04
C ALA A 501 -8.54 -47.64 -0.26
N THR A 502 -7.94 -46.51 -0.62
CA THR A 502 -6.51 -46.41 -0.94
C THR A 502 -5.66 -46.63 0.30
N VAL A 503 -5.99 -45.99 1.42
CA VAL A 503 -5.19 -46.10 2.66
C VAL A 503 -5.46 -47.38 3.45
N SER A 504 -6.53 -48.11 3.12
CA SER A 504 -6.89 -49.37 3.80
C SER A 504 -6.22 -50.61 3.19
N SER A 505 -5.50 -50.49 2.07
CA SER A 505 -4.89 -51.62 1.37
C SER A 505 -3.63 -51.22 0.61
N ASP A 506 -2.55 -51.97 0.80
CA ASP A 506 -1.29 -51.79 0.07
C ASP A 506 -1.41 -52.11 -1.44
N ALA A 507 -2.55 -52.64 -1.89
CA ALA A 507 -2.82 -52.90 -3.30
C ALA A 507 -3.14 -51.63 -4.11
N HIS A 508 -3.43 -50.51 -3.43
CA HIS A 508 -3.76 -49.24 -4.07
C HIS A 508 -2.59 -48.24 -4.00
N THR A 509 -2.50 -47.37 -5.00
CA THR A 509 -1.45 -46.33 -5.05
C THR A 509 -2.03 -44.97 -4.69
N VAL A 510 -1.23 -44.18 -3.97
CA VAL A 510 -1.60 -42.80 -3.59
C VAL A 510 -1.40 -41.88 -4.78
N ASP A 511 -2.48 -41.25 -5.24
CA ASP A 511 -2.43 -40.23 -6.29
C ASP A 511 -1.91 -38.87 -5.78
N TRP A 512 -1.68 -37.93 -6.70
CA TRP A 512 -1.15 -36.59 -6.38
C TRP A 512 -2.07 -35.82 -5.43
N CYS A 513 -3.39 -35.94 -5.64
CA CYS A 513 -4.43 -35.25 -4.88
C CYS A 513 -4.41 -35.68 -3.40
N LEU A 514 -4.40 -36.99 -3.14
CA LEU A 514 -4.31 -37.54 -1.80
C LEU A 514 -2.95 -37.26 -1.15
N ALA A 515 -1.85 -37.39 -1.88
CA ALA A 515 -0.51 -37.09 -1.37
C ALA A 515 -0.38 -35.64 -0.89
N GLU A 516 -0.88 -34.69 -1.66
CA GLU A 516 -0.84 -33.27 -1.29
C GLU A 516 -1.68 -33.00 -0.03
N ASN A 517 -2.92 -33.49 0.00
CA ASN A 517 -3.81 -33.30 1.15
C ASN A 517 -3.26 -33.97 2.42
N LEU A 518 -2.62 -35.14 2.30
CA LEU A 518 -1.92 -35.78 3.41
C LEU A 518 -0.70 -34.98 3.86
N ALA A 519 0.06 -34.39 2.95
CA ALA A 519 1.20 -33.53 3.30
C ALA A 519 0.70 -32.34 4.14
N HIS A 520 -0.33 -31.63 3.67
CA HIS A 520 -0.94 -30.54 4.41
C HIS A 520 -1.50 -31.01 5.76
N ALA A 521 -2.28 -32.09 5.79
CA ALA A 521 -2.88 -32.59 7.03
C ALA A 521 -1.83 -32.97 8.08
N THR A 522 -0.75 -33.64 7.68
CA THR A 522 0.33 -33.98 8.61
C THR A 522 1.08 -32.75 9.13
N LEU A 523 1.31 -31.74 8.29
CA LEU A 523 1.92 -30.48 8.70
C LEU A 523 1.04 -29.72 9.70
N LEU A 524 -0.26 -29.65 9.43
CA LEU A 524 -1.25 -28.99 10.27
C LEU A 524 -1.39 -29.71 11.61
N GLU A 525 -1.47 -31.05 11.62
CA GLU A 525 -1.46 -31.86 12.84
C GLU A 525 -0.18 -31.63 13.66
N ASP A 526 0.97 -31.49 13.00
CA ASP A 526 2.26 -31.17 13.64
C ASP A 526 2.34 -29.71 14.13
N GLY A 527 1.30 -28.89 13.88
CA GLY A 527 1.22 -27.48 14.29
C GLY A 527 1.96 -26.51 13.38
N HIS A 528 2.19 -26.86 12.11
CA HIS A 528 2.68 -25.95 11.08
C HIS A 528 1.50 -25.33 10.36
N SER A 529 1.50 -24.00 10.28
CA SER A 529 0.47 -23.27 9.55
C SER A 529 0.81 -23.21 8.06
N ILE A 530 -0.21 -23.16 7.21
CA ILE A 530 -0.04 -23.17 5.76
C ILE A 530 -0.92 -22.08 5.17
N ARG A 531 -0.34 -21.31 4.25
CA ARG A 531 -1.02 -20.36 3.39
C ARG A 531 -0.79 -20.77 1.94
N LEU A 532 -1.86 -21.12 1.24
CA LEU A 532 -1.89 -21.42 -0.18
C LEU A 532 -2.77 -20.40 -0.89
N SER A 533 -2.17 -19.63 -1.80
CA SER A 533 -2.91 -18.67 -2.62
C SER A 533 -2.59 -18.82 -4.11
N GLY A 534 -3.50 -18.35 -4.94
CA GLY A 534 -3.40 -18.44 -6.40
C GLY A 534 -4.78 -18.52 -7.04
N MET A 535 -4.84 -18.52 -8.35
CA MET A 535 -6.13 -18.60 -9.06
C MET A 535 -6.73 -20.00 -8.90
N ASP A 536 -7.97 -20.07 -8.42
CA ASP A 536 -8.76 -21.30 -8.26
C ASP A 536 -8.13 -22.41 -7.40
N VAL A 537 -7.14 -22.07 -6.56
CA VAL A 537 -6.38 -23.04 -5.75
C VAL A 537 -7.26 -23.88 -4.82
N GLY A 538 -8.41 -23.37 -4.35
CA GLY A 538 -9.29 -24.13 -3.47
C GLY A 538 -9.79 -25.46 -4.06
N ARG A 539 -10.10 -25.45 -5.36
CA ARG A 539 -10.44 -26.65 -6.13
C ARG A 539 -9.21 -27.27 -6.80
N GLY A 540 -8.27 -26.41 -7.19
CA GLY A 540 -7.19 -26.68 -8.12
C GLY A 540 -7.67 -26.48 -9.56
N THR A 541 -6.83 -25.82 -10.38
CA THR A 541 -7.09 -25.59 -11.81
C THR A 541 -7.55 -26.87 -12.50
N PHE A 542 -6.81 -27.96 -12.29
CA PHE A 542 -7.02 -29.27 -12.89
C PHE A 542 -7.97 -30.20 -12.11
N MET A 543 -8.81 -29.69 -11.20
CA MET A 543 -9.66 -30.52 -10.33
C MET A 543 -8.85 -31.54 -9.50
N HIS A 544 -7.61 -31.20 -9.14
CA HIS A 544 -6.66 -32.15 -8.57
C HIS A 544 -6.42 -31.94 -7.07
N ARG A 545 -7.04 -30.94 -6.44
CA ARG A 545 -6.79 -30.61 -5.02
C ARG A 545 -7.99 -30.83 -4.13
N HIS A 546 -9.14 -30.26 -4.51
CA HIS A 546 -10.38 -30.34 -3.73
C HIS A 546 -10.20 -30.01 -2.24
N ALA A 547 -9.44 -28.96 -1.91
CA ALA A 547 -9.26 -28.52 -0.52
C ALA A 547 -10.50 -27.80 0.04
N VAL A 548 -11.31 -27.21 -0.85
CA VAL A 548 -12.52 -26.45 -0.51
C VAL A 548 -13.74 -27.14 -1.11
N TRP A 549 -14.71 -27.49 -0.27
CA TRP A 549 -15.95 -28.15 -0.66
C TRP A 549 -17.13 -27.19 -0.48
N GLN A 550 -17.90 -26.99 -1.54
CA GLN A 550 -19.14 -26.24 -1.46
C GLN A 550 -20.28 -27.19 -1.10
N SER A 551 -20.95 -26.96 0.04
CA SER A 551 -22.13 -27.73 0.42
C SER A 551 -23.23 -27.54 -0.63
N GLN A 552 -23.81 -28.65 -1.09
CA GLN A 552 -24.93 -28.66 -2.03
C GLN A 552 -26.28 -28.45 -1.32
N ALA A 553 -26.27 -28.29 0.02
CA ALA A 553 -27.49 -28.08 0.81
C ALA A 553 -28.05 -26.66 0.63
N SER A 554 -27.18 -25.67 0.37
CA SER A 554 -27.57 -24.30 0.06
C SER A 554 -27.32 -23.98 -1.42
N LEU A 555 -28.31 -23.37 -2.08
CA LEU A 555 -28.21 -22.84 -3.44
C LEU A 555 -27.84 -21.34 -3.47
N SER A 556 -27.44 -20.75 -2.33
CA SER A 556 -26.94 -19.38 -2.29
C SER A 556 -25.56 -19.28 -2.94
N ASP A 557 -25.28 -18.17 -3.62
CA ASP A 557 -23.95 -17.87 -4.18
C ASP A 557 -22.83 -17.87 -3.10
N ASP A 558 -23.19 -17.57 -1.85
CA ASP A 558 -22.32 -17.62 -0.67
C ASP A 558 -22.33 -18.99 0.06
N GLY A 559 -22.67 -20.08 -0.65
CA GLY A 559 -22.91 -21.41 -0.09
C GLY A 559 -21.91 -21.86 0.98
N ASP A 560 -22.40 -22.66 1.94
CA ASP A 560 -21.62 -23.09 3.10
C ASP A 560 -20.37 -23.87 2.66
N ARG A 561 -19.24 -23.19 2.78
CA ARG A 561 -17.91 -23.71 2.43
C ARG A 561 -17.38 -24.58 3.56
N TYR A 562 -17.04 -25.83 3.27
CA TYR A 562 -16.32 -26.72 4.18
C TYR A 562 -14.89 -26.95 3.70
N VAL A 563 -13.91 -26.86 4.62
CA VAL A 563 -12.50 -27.08 4.33
C VAL A 563 -11.98 -28.16 5.28
N PRO A 564 -11.86 -29.43 4.86
CA PRO A 564 -11.47 -30.52 5.75
C PRO A 564 -10.12 -30.27 6.45
N LEU A 565 -9.20 -29.60 5.76
CA LEU A 565 -7.88 -29.24 6.30
C LEU A 565 -7.94 -28.24 7.47
N GLN A 566 -9.08 -27.59 7.73
CA GLN A 566 -9.28 -26.75 8.92
C GLN A 566 -9.76 -27.54 10.15
N HIS A 567 -9.96 -28.87 10.01
CA HIS A 567 -10.56 -29.75 11.03
C HIS A 567 -9.78 -31.07 11.22
N VAL A 568 -8.48 -31.04 10.99
CA VAL A 568 -7.57 -32.19 11.10
C VAL A 568 -7.31 -32.60 12.54
N ALA A 569 -7.09 -31.63 13.45
CA ALA A 569 -6.82 -31.90 14.86
C ALA A 569 -7.23 -30.72 15.77
N PRO A 570 -7.54 -30.94 17.06
CA PRO A 570 -7.99 -29.87 17.97
C PRO A 570 -6.98 -28.73 18.18
N CYS A 571 -5.68 -29.01 18.09
CA CYS A 571 -4.59 -28.05 18.27
C CYS A 571 -3.70 -27.95 17.02
N GLN A 572 -4.33 -27.96 15.84
CA GLN A 572 -3.61 -27.88 14.57
C GLN A 572 -3.07 -26.48 14.26
N GLY A 573 -2.15 -26.40 13.29
CA GLY A 573 -1.81 -25.16 12.60
C GLY A 573 -2.99 -24.63 11.77
N THR A 574 -2.93 -23.35 11.40
CA THR A 574 -3.97 -22.71 10.59
C THR A 574 -3.79 -23.02 9.11
N PHE A 575 -4.88 -23.34 8.40
CA PHE A 575 -4.87 -23.57 6.95
C PHE A 575 -5.66 -22.47 6.21
N ASP A 576 -4.95 -21.63 5.48
CA ASP A 576 -5.52 -20.61 4.62
C ASP A 576 -5.38 -21.00 3.16
N VAL A 577 -6.52 -21.27 2.51
CA VAL A 577 -6.61 -21.51 1.07
C VAL A 577 -7.43 -20.39 0.42
N ILE A 578 -6.79 -19.65 -0.48
CA ILE A 578 -7.28 -18.36 -0.96
C ILE A 578 -7.23 -18.33 -2.48
N ASN A 579 -8.40 -18.31 -3.11
CA ASN A 579 -8.49 -17.97 -4.53
C ASN A 579 -8.11 -16.49 -4.71
N SER A 580 -6.99 -16.23 -5.38
CA SER A 580 -6.55 -14.88 -5.73
C SER A 580 -7.50 -14.26 -6.75
N PRO A 581 -7.56 -12.91 -6.84
CA PRO A 581 -8.01 -12.30 -8.08
C PRO A 581 -7.09 -12.70 -9.24
N LEU A 582 -7.52 -12.43 -10.48
CA LEU A 582 -6.72 -12.61 -11.68
C LEU A 582 -5.59 -11.57 -11.71
N SER A 583 -4.49 -11.89 -11.03
CA SER A 583 -3.28 -11.08 -10.90
C SER A 583 -2.13 -12.01 -10.56
N GLU A 584 -1.09 -12.00 -11.38
CA GLU A 584 0.16 -12.70 -11.13
C GLU A 584 1.15 -11.78 -10.44
N GLU A 585 1.34 -10.56 -10.97
CA GLU A 585 2.35 -9.60 -10.52
C GLU A 585 2.13 -9.21 -9.05
N ALA A 586 0.97 -8.62 -8.72
CA ALA A 586 0.72 -8.21 -7.34
C ALA A 586 0.53 -9.40 -6.38
N ALA A 587 -0.08 -10.51 -6.83
CA ALA A 587 -0.27 -11.69 -5.98
C ALA A 587 1.08 -12.32 -5.58
N LEU A 588 2.01 -12.53 -6.53
CA LEU A 588 3.32 -13.09 -6.21
C LEU A 588 4.14 -12.13 -5.33
N GLY A 589 4.11 -10.82 -5.61
CA GLY A 589 4.77 -9.82 -4.77
C GLY A 589 4.21 -9.80 -3.34
N PHE A 590 2.90 -10.00 -3.19
CA PHE A 590 2.25 -10.12 -1.89
C PHE A 590 2.73 -11.36 -1.13
N GLU A 591 2.74 -12.52 -1.77
CA GLU A 591 3.18 -13.76 -1.11
C GLU A 591 4.67 -13.75 -0.78
N TYR A 592 5.51 -13.07 -1.58
CA TYR A 592 6.90 -12.81 -1.20
C TYR A 592 6.97 -11.99 0.10
N GLY A 593 6.28 -10.85 0.18
CA GLY A 593 6.25 -10.03 1.39
C GLY A 593 5.70 -10.76 2.61
N TYR A 594 4.67 -11.59 2.40
CA TYR A 594 4.12 -12.45 3.44
C TYR A 594 5.18 -13.43 3.96
N SER A 595 5.88 -14.11 3.05
CA SER A 595 6.89 -15.12 3.38
C SER A 595 8.13 -14.56 4.08
N VAL A 596 8.50 -13.31 3.79
CA VAL A 596 9.64 -12.62 4.44
C VAL A 596 9.28 -12.21 5.88
N GLN A 597 8.01 -11.90 6.13
CA GLN A 597 7.57 -11.42 7.45
C GLN A 597 7.12 -12.55 8.38
N THR A 598 6.44 -13.56 7.85
CA THR A 598 5.96 -14.70 8.64
C THR A 598 7.11 -15.51 9.21
N ARG A 599 6.90 -16.06 10.40
CA ARG A 599 7.87 -16.92 11.09
C ARG A 599 7.38 -18.36 11.25
N THR A 600 6.17 -18.69 10.84
CA THR A 600 5.58 -19.98 11.25
C THR A 600 4.71 -20.63 10.18
N ARG A 601 4.66 -20.03 8.98
CA ARG A 601 3.80 -20.47 7.89
C ARG A 601 4.58 -20.91 6.67
N LEU A 602 4.23 -22.09 6.16
CA LEU A 602 4.53 -22.46 4.79
C LEU A 602 3.68 -21.58 3.86
N THR A 603 4.33 -20.73 3.07
CA THR A 603 3.67 -19.88 2.08
C THR A 603 3.85 -20.46 0.68
N LEU A 604 2.73 -20.76 0.03
CA LEU A 604 2.65 -21.34 -1.31
C LEU A 604 1.88 -20.39 -2.22
N TRP A 605 2.43 -20.08 -3.38
CA TRP A 605 1.74 -19.41 -4.47
C TRP A 605 1.63 -20.35 -5.67
N GLU A 606 0.43 -20.58 -6.18
CA GLU A 606 0.20 -21.44 -7.35
C GLU A 606 -0.28 -20.62 -8.56
N ALA A 607 0.44 -20.75 -9.67
CA ALA A 607 0.01 -20.23 -10.96
C ALA A 607 -1.08 -21.13 -11.56
N GLN A 608 -2.03 -20.55 -12.32
CA GLN A 608 -3.04 -21.36 -13.00
C GLN A 608 -2.38 -22.32 -14.02
N PHE A 609 -1.46 -21.79 -14.81
CA PHE A 609 -0.45 -22.50 -15.60
C PHE A 609 0.91 -21.85 -15.36
N GLY A 610 2.00 -22.62 -15.43
CA GLY A 610 3.34 -22.10 -15.20
C GLY A 610 3.72 -20.98 -16.17
N ASP A 611 3.14 -20.97 -17.37
CA ASP A 611 3.37 -19.98 -18.42
C ASP A 611 3.02 -18.55 -17.97
N PHE A 612 2.01 -18.37 -17.12
CA PHE A 612 1.58 -17.02 -16.69
C PHE A 612 2.50 -16.39 -15.64
N VAL A 613 3.44 -17.16 -15.08
CA VAL A 613 4.43 -16.65 -14.11
C VAL A 613 5.27 -15.51 -14.68
N ASN A 614 5.38 -15.42 -16.01
CA ASN A 614 6.09 -14.35 -16.71
C ASN A 614 5.49 -12.95 -16.45
N GLY A 615 4.21 -12.85 -16.07
CA GLY A 615 3.59 -11.59 -15.64
C GLY A 615 4.21 -11.04 -14.34
N ALA A 616 4.77 -11.91 -13.51
CA ALA A 616 5.37 -11.55 -12.23
C ALA A 616 6.92 -11.52 -12.27
N GLN A 617 7.52 -11.36 -13.46
CA GLN A 617 8.97 -11.50 -13.64
C GLN A 617 9.81 -10.55 -12.76
N VAL A 618 9.30 -9.33 -12.50
CA VAL A 618 9.98 -8.37 -11.61
C VAL A 618 10.19 -8.96 -10.21
N PHE A 619 9.21 -9.69 -9.67
CA PHE A 619 9.32 -10.32 -8.36
C PHE A 619 10.29 -11.49 -8.36
N ILE A 620 10.28 -12.30 -9.42
CA ILE A 620 11.22 -13.41 -9.58
C ILE A 620 12.65 -12.87 -9.60
N ASP A 621 12.95 -11.90 -10.46
CA ASP A 621 14.31 -11.41 -10.68
C ASP A 621 14.82 -10.57 -9.51
N GLN A 622 13.99 -9.65 -9.01
CA GLN A 622 14.45 -8.56 -8.15
C GLN A 622 14.24 -8.79 -6.66
N TYR A 623 13.45 -9.80 -6.30
CA TYR A 623 13.10 -10.13 -4.93
C TYR A 623 13.39 -11.61 -4.60
N ILE A 624 12.81 -12.56 -5.33
CA ILE A 624 12.93 -13.99 -5.01
C ILE A 624 14.35 -14.49 -5.27
N ALA A 625 14.88 -14.28 -6.47
CA ALA A 625 16.21 -14.77 -6.84
C ALA A 625 17.36 -13.97 -6.21
N SER A 626 17.13 -12.69 -5.87
CA SER A 626 18.22 -11.77 -5.51
C SER A 626 18.06 -11.07 -4.16
N GLY A 627 16.93 -11.23 -3.47
CA GLY A 627 16.63 -10.51 -2.23
C GLY A 627 17.54 -10.86 -1.06
N GLU A 628 17.92 -12.14 -0.93
CA GLU A 628 18.88 -12.58 0.08
C GLU A 628 20.27 -11.98 -0.19
N TYR A 629 20.75 -12.07 -1.44
CA TYR A 629 22.04 -11.49 -1.79
C TYR A 629 22.06 -9.97 -1.61
N LYS A 630 21.05 -9.24 -2.08
CA LYS A 630 21.03 -7.77 -2.08
C LYS A 630 20.80 -7.17 -0.70
N TRP A 631 19.92 -7.78 0.09
CA TRP A 631 19.38 -7.16 1.32
C TRP A 631 19.38 -8.09 2.54
N GLY A 632 19.82 -9.34 2.39
CA GLY A 632 19.68 -10.35 3.44
C GLY A 632 18.23 -10.81 3.66
N CYS A 633 17.30 -10.48 2.77
CA CYS A 633 15.90 -10.89 2.90
C CYS A 633 15.72 -12.36 2.49
N GLN A 634 15.62 -13.24 3.49
CA GLN A 634 15.31 -14.65 3.25
C GLN A 634 13.81 -14.86 3.09
N SER A 635 13.42 -15.72 2.15
CA SER A 635 12.04 -16.10 1.86
C SER A 635 11.96 -17.61 1.65
N ALA A 636 11.00 -18.25 2.32
CA ALA A 636 10.69 -19.67 2.12
C ALA A 636 9.47 -19.87 1.20
N LEU A 637 9.10 -18.86 0.41
CA LEU A 637 8.01 -18.95 -0.57
C LEU A 637 8.24 -20.12 -1.53
N ALA A 638 7.23 -20.96 -1.73
CA ALA A 638 7.23 -21.94 -2.80
C ALA A 638 6.28 -21.52 -3.93
N MET A 639 6.79 -21.56 -5.15
CA MET A 639 6.02 -21.29 -6.36
C MET A 639 5.62 -22.61 -7.02
N LEU A 640 4.32 -22.88 -7.13
CA LEU A 640 3.78 -24.06 -7.77
C LEU A 640 3.44 -23.69 -9.21
N LEU A 641 4.21 -24.23 -10.16
CA LEU A 641 4.14 -23.86 -11.57
C LEU A 641 3.77 -25.10 -12.41
N PRO A 642 2.49 -25.27 -12.79
CA PRO A 642 2.07 -26.35 -13.66
C PRO A 642 2.87 -26.35 -14.96
N HIS A 643 3.45 -27.50 -15.32
CA HIS A 643 4.35 -27.64 -16.46
C HIS A 643 4.21 -29.03 -17.09
N GLY A 644 4.06 -29.08 -18.42
CA GLY A 644 3.92 -30.34 -19.16
C GLY A 644 3.57 -30.12 -20.62
N HIS A 645 4.16 -30.90 -21.53
CA HIS A 645 3.86 -30.82 -22.98
C HIS A 645 2.76 -31.82 -23.34
N GLU A 646 1.50 -31.39 -23.20
CA GLU A 646 0.32 -32.25 -23.38
C GLU A 646 -0.47 -31.95 -24.68
N GLY A 647 0.08 -31.11 -25.56
CA GLY A 647 -0.58 -30.71 -26.81
C GLY A 647 -1.69 -29.67 -26.64
N VAL A 648 -1.73 -28.99 -25.49
CA VAL A 648 -2.76 -27.98 -25.12
C VAL A 648 -2.44 -26.55 -25.56
N GLY A 649 -1.26 -26.31 -26.15
CA GLY A 649 -0.87 -25.02 -26.73
C GLY A 649 0.38 -24.39 -26.06
N PRO A 650 0.97 -23.37 -26.70
CA PRO A 650 2.25 -22.80 -26.29
C PRO A 650 2.22 -22.03 -24.96
N GLU A 651 1.07 -21.49 -24.54
CA GLU A 651 0.89 -20.77 -23.27
C GLU A 651 0.24 -21.63 -22.17
N HIS A 652 0.22 -22.97 -22.34
CA HIS A 652 -0.33 -23.92 -21.36
C HIS A 652 0.61 -25.13 -21.20
N SER A 653 1.92 -24.92 -21.40
CA SER A 653 2.91 -26.02 -21.44
C SER A 653 4.18 -25.76 -20.64
N ASN A 654 4.61 -24.50 -20.48
CA ASN A 654 5.97 -24.16 -20.09
C ASN A 654 6.04 -23.23 -18.87
N GLY A 655 6.43 -23.78 -17.71
CA GLY A 655 6.77 -23.01 -16.50
C GLY A 655 8.13 -22.28 -16.55
N PHE A 656 8.72 -22.11 -17.72
CA PHE A 656 10.01 -21.48 -17.97
C PHE A 656 11.18 -22.03 -17.13
N LEU A 657 11.30 -23.37 -17.01
CA LEU A 657 12.35 -24.03 -16.23
C LEU A 657 13.76 -23.46 -16.49
N GLY A 658 14.11 -23.26 -17.77
CA GLY A 658 15.42 -22.70 -18.15
C GLY A 658 15.70 -21.29 -17.57
N ARG A 659 14.66 -20.47 -17.37
CA ARG A 659 14.78 -19.13 -16.76
C ARG A 659 15.10 -19.24 -15.27
N PHE A 660 14.43 -20.12 -14.55
CA PHE A 660 14.72 -20.35 -13.13
C PHE A 660 16.13 -20.92 -12.94
N LEU A 661 16.54 -21.88 -13.78
CA LEU A 661 17.90 -22.43 -13.74
C LEU A 661 18.98 -21.37 -14.03
N GLN A 662 18.72 -20.43 -14.94
CA GLN A 662 19.63 -19.31 -15.22
C GLN A 662 19.79 -18.36 -14.02
N LEU A 663 18.75 -18.22 -13.19
CA LEU A 663 18.77 -17.37 -12.00
C LEU A 663 19.36 -18.07 -10.77
N CYS A 664 19.57 -19.38 -10.80
CA CYS A 664 20.16 -20.11 -9.67
C CYS A 664 21.65 -19.79 -9.53
N ALA A 665 22.05 -19.29 -8.36
CA ALA A 665 23.43 -19.01 -7.98
C ALA A 665 23.55 -19.02 -6.45
N ASP A 666 24.67 -19.50 -5.91
CA ASP A 666 24.99 -19.47 -4.47
C ASP A 666 23.83 -19.96 -3.55
N ASP A 667 23.20 -21.08 -3.92
CA ASP A 667 22.06 -21.70 -3.21
C ASP A 667 20.83 -20.78 -2.98
N ASN A 668 20.69 -19.71 -3.76
CA ASN A 668 19.61 -18.72 -3.63
C ASN A 668 18.19 -19.32 -3.83
N MET A 669 18.06 -20.36 -4.65
CA MET A 669 16.77 -20.99 -4.98
C MET A 669 16.92 -22.50 -5.16
N ARG A 670 15.82 -23.22 -4.91
CA ARG A 670 15.71 -24.66 -5.16
C ARG A 670 14.65 -24.90 -6.23
N VAL A 671 15.08 -25.41 -7.38
CA VAL A 671 14.21 -25.72 -8.52
C VAL A 671 14.02 -27.23 -8.59
N VAL A 672 12.78 -27.71 -8.42
CA VAL A 672 12.46 -29.13 -8.32
C VAL A 672 11.29 -29.47 -9.25
N MET A 673 11.38 -30.62 -9.92
CA MET A 673 10.31 -31.17 -10.76
C MET A 673 9.96 -32.58 -10.27
N PRO A 674 9.10 -32.72 -9.24
CA PRO A 674 8.75 -34.02 -8.68
C PRO A 674 7.99 -34.88 -9.70
N SER A 675 8.30 -36.18 -9.77
CA SER A 675 7.73 -37.13 -10.73
C SER A 675 6.81 -38.18 -10.10
N THR A 676 6.70 -38.19 -8.77
CA THR A 676 5.86 -39.14 -8.02
C THR A 676 5.11 -38.44 -6.90
N SER A 677 3.93 -38.96 -6.52
CA SER A 677 3.15 -38.44 -5.39
C SER A 677 3.93 -38.47 -4.07
N GLY A 678 4.79 -39.49 -3.87
CA GLY A 678 5.66 -39.58 -2.71
C GLY A 678 6.70 -38.45 -2.65
N GLN A 679 7.34 -38.13 -3.78
CA GLN A 679 8.23 -36.97 -3.86
C GLN A 679 7.48 -35.67 -3.57
N TRP A 680 6.28 -35.49 -4.11
CA TRP A 680 5.47 -34.30 -3.85
C TRP A 680 5.13 -34.13 -2.36
N PHE A 681 4.68 -35.22 -1.72
CA PHE A 681 4.41 -35.25 -0.28
C PHE A 681 5.64 -34.84 0.55
N HIS A 682 6.80 -35.44 0.27
CA HIS A 682 8.02 -35.16 1.01
C HIS A 682 8.58 -33.76 0.75
N LEU A 683 8.47 -33.25 -0.49
CA LEU A 683 8.93 -31.91 -0.86
C LEU A 683 8.19 -30.81 -0.10
N LEU A 684 6.85 -30.90 -0.02
CA LEU A 684 6.04 -29.94 0.73
C LEU A 684 6.41 -29.93 2.22
N ARG A 685 6.62 -31.11 2.79
CA ARG A 685 7.04 -31.27 4.18
C ARG A 685 8.43 -30.72 4.43
N GLU A 686 9.38 -31.02 3.56
CA GLU A 686 10.74 -30.47 3.63
C GLU A 686 10.73 -28.94 3.53
N GLN A 687 9.93 -28.38 2.62
CA GLN A 687 9.77 -26.93 2.49
C GLN A 687 9.22 -26.29 3.77
N ALA A 688 8.21 -26.89 4.39
CA ALA A 688 7.66 -26.39 5.65
C ALA A 688 8.68 -26.41 6.79
N ALA A 689 9.52 -27.46 6.85
CA ALA A 689 10.60 -27.56 7.83
C ALA A 689 11.70 -26.52 7.64
N LEU A 690 11.80 -25.92 6.44
CA LEU A 690 12.71 -24.81 6.12
C LEU A 690 12.04 -23.43 6.29
N ALA A 691 10.71 -23.37 6.17
CA ALA A 691 9.91 -22.15 6.39
C ALA A 691 9.70 -21.81 7.87
N THR A 692 10.14 -22.68 8.77
CA THR A 692 10.00 -22.51 10.22
C THR A 692 11.40 -22.22 10.80
N PRO A 693 11.62 -21.06 11.43
CA PRO A 693 12.85 -20.75 12.15
C PRO A 693 13.09 -21.78 13.25
#